data_AF-A0A7L2CSB7-F1
#
_entry.id   AF-A0A7L2CSB7-F1
#
_cell.length_a   1.000
_cell.length_b   1.000
_cell.length_c   1.000
_cell.angle_alpha   90.00
_cell.angle_beta   90.00
_cell.angle_gamma   90.00
#
_symmetry.space_group_name_H-M   'P 1'
#
loop_
_entity.id
_entity.type
_entity.pdbx_description
1 polymer ?
#
loop_
_entity_poly.entity_id
_entity_poly.type
_entity_poly.pdbx_seq_one_letter_code
_entity_poly.pdbx_strand_id
1 'polypeptide(L)'
;MGRAPAHTLLLWMVLGCSAAFTDILLPGPEEPVVNVAVVFGGTSYPLHIRSRLSPQSFLDMPLEIHPITVVVNNTNPSTLLTQICDILASHKIHGIVFEDNVGTEAVAQILDFISSQTQVPIISISGGSAVVLTPKEPGSAFLQLGVSIEQQIQVIFKVLEEYDWGSFAVITSLYPGYNIFLDVIRSFTDASYFGWELQEVLTLEMSQDQSSSRTQRLLRQIDAQVLIVYCSREEAEYLFSMAEQAGLVGPGYIWIVPSMTVGNMELPPSSFPVGLISVVTESWKLSLRQKVRDGVAIIAMGAASFFRAHGYLPEVGRDCWTPTRATTTNTSFYRHLLNVTWEHRDFSFNEGGYLIRPTMVVITLNQHRLWEMVGKWEKGIIHMKYPVWPRYGSFMQPVVDNRHLTVATLEERPFVIVENTDPSTGVCVRNTVPCRKQTNSSQSGDGLVDPYTKLCCKGFCIDILKKLAKTVKFSYDLYLVTNGKHGKIVRGVWNGMIGEVYYKRADMAIGSLTINEERSEIVDFSVPFVETGISVMVARSNGTVSPSAFLEPYSPAVWVMMFVMCLTVVAITVFVFEYFSPVGYNQNLTSGKRPGGPSFTIGKSIWLLWALVFNNSVPIENPKGTTSKIMVLIWAFFAVIFLASYTANLAAFMIQEQYIDTVSGLSDRKFQRPQEQYPPFRFGTVPNGSTERNIRSNYPDMHTHMVKYNQRSVEDALTSLKMGKLDAFIYDAAVLNYMAGKDEGCKLVTIGSGKVFATTGYGIALQKDSRWKRAIDLALLQFLGDGDTQKLETVWLSGICQNEKNEVMSSKLDIDNMAGVFYMLLVAMGLSLLVFAWEHLIYWKLRHSVPKSHKLDFLLAISRGIYSCFNGVQTLSSPGRAPRPDVTASSAQANVLKMLQAAKEMVQTASVGGSLEQATRTIEDWSNHSERLQTTFSLRTPQLVVQNSTGAHREPPSSLHPADRLGRAYAAKGAPLGLPLPQPIPVDSRLHGEENWRGENEHPRLLHPLKFRGGGVGDEALTNFPHLLVKTSPGGDYGEQMLVGNHIGAPLPPPTSPRDLPPP
;
A
#
# COMPACT_ATOMS: atom_id res chain seq x y z
N MET A 1 94.36 18.15 -15.15
CA MET A 1 95.14 18.51 -13.95
C MET A 1 94.30 18.13 -12.73
N GLY A 2 94.79 17.52 -11.64
CA GLY A 2 96.13 17.00 -11.31
C GLY A 2 96.02 15.78 -10.37
N ARG A 3 97.13 15.27 -9.83
CA ARG A 3 97.16 14.05 -8.99
C ARG A 3 96.69 14.29 -7.53
N ALA A 4 96.32 13.19 -6.87
CA ALA A 4 96.06 13.11 -5.42
C ALA A 4 97.36 13.25 -4.57
N PRO A 5 97.27 13.32 -3.22
CA PRO A 5 97.02 12.13 -2.39
C PRO A 5 95.76 12.27 -1.49
N ALA A 6 95.02 11.23 -1.11
CA ALA A 6 95.38 9.87 -0.67
C ALA A 6 96.03 9.80 0.73
N HIS A 7 95.23 10.07 1.79
CA HIS A 7 95.50 9.55 3.15
C HIS A 7 94.27 9.52 4.10
N THR A 8 93.24 10.35 3.89
CA THR A 8 92.09 10.50 4.82
C THR A 8 91.02 9.40 4.74
N LEU A 9 90.96 8.62 3.65
CA LEU A 9 89.96 7.55 3.46
C LEU A 9 90.17 6.32 4.36
N LEU A 10 91.33 6.20 5.01
CA LEU A 10 91.70 5.02 5.81
C LEU A 10 91.19 5.08 7.26
N LEU A 11 90.81 6.27 7.77
CA LEU A 11 90.38 6.43 9.17
C LEU A 11 88.91 6.08 9.43
N TRP A 12 88.03 6.16 8.41
CA TRP A 12 86.61 5.82 8.56
C TRP A 12 86.32 4.32 8.34
N MET A 13 87.11 3.62 7.51
CA MET A 13 86.98 2.16 7.35
C MET A 13 87.35 1.39 8.63
N VAL A 14 88.31 1.89 9.42
CA VAL A 14 88.81 1.19 10.62
C VAL A 14 87.83 1.27 11.79
N LEU A 15 87.05 2.35 11.92
CA LEU A 15 85.97 2.42 12.93
C LEU A 15 84.70 1.67 12.51
N GLY A 16 84.48 1.43 11.22
CA GLY A 16 83.35 0.63 10.73
C GLY A 16 83.49 -0.88 10.95
N CYS A 17 84.72 -1.40 11.08
CA CYS A 17 84.95 -2.86 11.16
C CYS A 17 84.93 -3.42 12.59
N SER A 18 85.05 -2.57 13.63
CA SER A 18 85.06 -3.02 15.03
C SER A 18 83.70 -3.44 15.57
N ALA A 19 82.61 -2.96 14.97
CA ALA A 19 81.23 -3.28 15.37
C ALA A 19 80.67 -4.55 14.69
N ALA A 20 81.41 -5.15 13.75
CA ALA A 20 80.93 -6.29 12.96
C ALA A 20 81.45 -7.66 13.46
N PHE A 21 82.19 -7.70 14.57
CA PHE A 21 82.83 -8.91 15.10
C PHE A 21 82.53 -9.19 16.59
N THR A 22 81.78 -8.32 17.28
CA THR A 22 81.36 -8.55 18.68
C THR A 22 80.07 -9.38 18.79
N ASP A 23 79.26 -9.45 17.74
CA ASP A 23 77.95 -10.12 17.75
C ASP A 23 78.02 -11.62 17.41
N ILE A 24 79.22 -12.19 17.30
CA ILE A 24 79.46 -13.62 17.01
C ILE A 24 79.66 -14.44 18.30
N LEU A 25 79.66 -13.81 19.48
CA LEU A 25 79.94 -14.47 20.77
C LEU A 25 79.01 -14.08 21.94
N LEU A 26 77.80 -13.61 21.62
CA LEU A 26 76.62 -13.92 22.45
C LEU A 26 75.72 -14.87 21.65
N PRO A 27 74.99 -15.79 22.31
CA PRO A 27 73.80 -16.35 21.68
C PRO A 27 72.82 -15.18 21.44
N GLY A 28 72.28 -15.09 20.22
CA GLY A 28 71.08 -14.28 19.99
C GLY A 28 69.95 -14.79 20.89
N PRO A 29 68.94 -13.97 21.20
CA PRO A 29 67.78 -14.43 21.96
C PRO A 29 67.17 -15.63 21.23
N GLU A 30 67.12 -16.79 21.89
CA GLU A 30 66.44 -17.97 21.36
C GLU A 30 64.98 -17.60 21.02
N GLU A 31 64.49 -18.02 19.85
CA GLU A 31 63.13 -17.69 19.45
C GLU A 31 62.14 -18.23 20.51
N PRO A 32 61.22 -17.40 21.03
CA PRO A 32 60.53 -17.73 22.27
C PRO A 32 59.47 -18.83 22.04
N VAL A 33 59.88 -20.06 22.33
CA VAL A 33 59.12 -21.30 22.10
C VAL A 33 57.83 -21.36 22.93
N VAL A 34 56.71 -21.56 22.25
CA VAL A 34 55.39 -21.73 22.87
C VAL A 34 55.03 -23.21 22.99
N ASN A 35 55.24 -23.78 24.18
CA ASN A 35 54.70 -25.11 24.51
C ASN A 35 53.17 -25.05 24.62
N VAL A 36 52.47 -25.87 23.83
CA VAL A 36 51.00 -26.02 23.84
C VAL A 36 50.65 -27.49 24.02
N ALA A 37 49.87 -27.82 25.04
CA ALA A 37 49.36 -29.18 25.20
C ALA A 37 48.09 -29.38 24.37
N VAL A 38 48.00 -30.48 23.63
CA VAL A 38 46.82 -30.87 22.85
C VAL A 38 46.30 -32.18 23.41
N VAL A 39 45.12 -32.15 24.03
CA VAL A 39 44.51 -33.27 24.76
C VAL A 39 43.30 -33.79 24.00
N PHE A 40 43.36 -35.05 23.58
CA PHE A 40 42.29 -35.77 22.88
C PHE A 40 41.53 -36.68 23.87
N GLY A 41 40.25 -36.41 24.12
CA GLY A 41 39.40 -37.13 25.07
C GLY A 41 38.44 -38.11 24.42
N GLY A 42 38.72 -39.42 24.50
CA GLY A 42 37.80 -40.47 24.05
C GLY A 42 38.45 -41.68 23.38
N THR A 43 37.62 -42.66 23.02
CA THR A 43 38.03 -43.96 22.47
C THR A 43 38.06 -44.02 20.94
N SER A 44 37.52 -43.02 20.24
CA SER A 44 37.34 -43.02 18.78
C SER A 44 38.56 -42.59 17.97
N TYR A 45 39.59 -42.02 18.59
CA TYR A 45 40.73 -41.44 17.88
C TYR A 45 41.67 -42.51 17.32
N PRO A 46 41.83 -42.62 15.99
CA PRO A 46 42.66 -43.66 15.39
C PRO A 46 44.15 -43.47 15.73
N LEU A 47 44.86 -44.59 15.86
CA LEU A 47 46.29 -44.66 16.22
C LEU A 47 47.22 -43.81 15.32
N HIS A 48 46.79 -43.39 14.13
CA HIS A 48 47.53 -42.47 13.27
C HIS A 48 47.63 -41.03 13.82
N ILE A 49 46.69 -40.56 14.64
CA ILE A 49 46.78 -39.24 15.30
C ILE A 49 47.91 -39.23 16.34
N ARG A 50 48.24 -40.41 16.90
CA ARG A 50 49.37 -40.64 17.81
C ARG A 50 50.74 -40.45 17.14
N SER A 51 50.78 -40.21 15.83
CA SER A 51 52.01 -39.92 15.08
C SER A 51 51.98 -38.53 14.42
N ARG A 52 52.71 -37.59 15.04
CA ARG A 52 53.11 -36.27 14.49
C ARG A 52 52.00 -35.24 14.25
N LEU A 53 51.59 -34.56 15.33
CA LEU A 53 51.71 -33.10 15.30
C LEU A 53 53.19 -32.77 15.53
N SER A 54 53.88 -32.29 14.51
CA SER A 54 55.26 -31.78 14.60
C SER A 54 55.26 -30.25 14.52
N PRO A 55 56.31 -29.54 14.99
CA PRO A 55 56.44 -28.09 14.79
C PRO A 55 56.31 -27.68 13.31
N GLN A 56 56.75 -28.55 12.39
CA GLN A 56 56.56 -28.41 10.94
C GLN A 56 55.10 -28.25 10.48
N SER A 57 54.10 -28.62 11.30
CA SER A 57 52.68 -28.41 11.00
C SER A 57 52.18 -26.98 11.30
N PHE A 58 53.03 -26.14 11.90
CA PHE A 58 52.67 -24.82 12.40
C PHE A 58 53.65 -23.71 11.95
N LEU A 59 54.49 -23.96 10.93
CA LEU A 59 55.49 -23.02 10.39
C LEU A 59 54.90 -21.69 9.87
N ASP A 60 53.59 -21.63 9.64
CA ASP A 60 52.89 -20.41 9.23
C ASP A 60 52.70 -19.39 10.39
N MET A 61 52.98 -19.80 11.64
CA MET A 61 52.67 -19.04 12.86
C MET A 61 53.87 -18.17 13.30
N PRO A 62 53.63 -17.04 14.00
CA PRO A 62 54.67 -16.04 14.27
C PRO A 62 55.67 -16.39 15.40
N LEU A 63 55.61 -17.60 15.93
CA LEU A 63 56.46 -18.13 17.01
C LEU A 63 56.64 -19.65 16.81
N GLU A 64 57.79 -20.21 17.21
CA GLU A 64 57.96 -21.67 17.22
C GLU A 64 57.05 -22.32 18.27
N ILE A 65 56.33 -23.38 17.86
CA ILE A 65 55.32 -24.06 18.68
C ILE A 65 55.74 -25.50 18.91
N HIS A 66 55.77 -25.90 20.18
CA HIS A 66 56.00 -27.27 20.61
C HIS A 66 54.66 -27.92 21.03
N PRO A 67 54.01 -28.70 20.15
CA PRO A 67 52.76 -29.40 20.46
C PRO A 67 53.01 -30.65 21.31
N ILE A 68 52.51 -30.67 22.54
CA ILE A 68 52.57 -31.83 23.45
C ILE A 68 51.25 -32.59 23.33
N THR A 69 51.22 -33.66 22.52
CA THR A 69 50.00 -34.45 22.29
C THR A 69 49.77 -35.49 23.37
N VAL A 70 48.61 -35.45 24.03
CA VAL A 70 48.17 -36.45 25.03
C VAL A 70 46.81 -37.01 24.62
N VAL A 71 46.60 -38.30 24.86
CA VAL A 71 45.35 -39.01 24.53
C VAL A 71 44.82 -39.64 25.80
N VAL A 72 43.59 -39.26 26.19
CA VAL A 72 42.93 -39.72 27.41
C VAL A 72 41.76 -40.62 27.02
N ASN A 73 41.96 -41.94 27.17
CA ASN A 73 40.98 -42.95 26.78
C ASN A 73 39.66 -42.91 27.60
N ASN A 74 39.65 -42.25 28.75
CA ASN A 74 38.51 -42.19 29.67
C ASN A 74 38.41 -40.81 30.32
N THR A 75 37.30 -40.11 30.08
CA THR A 75 36.99 -38.76 30.58
C THR A 75 36.46 -38.71 32.02
N ASN A 76 36.60 -39.80 32.80
CA ASN A 76 36.35 -39.78 34.25
C ASN A 76 37.12 -38.61 34.93
N PRO A 77 36.52 -37.92 35.92
CA PRO A 77 37.13 -36.72 36.50
C PRO A 77 38.53 -36.96 37.08
N SER A 78 38.76 -38.12 37.72
CA SER A 78 40.04 -38.49 38.31
C SER A 78 41.14 -38.74 37.26
N THR A 79 40.81 -39.33 36.11
CA THR A 79 41.77 -39.55 35.03
C THR A 79 42.07 -38.28 34.24
N LEU A 80 41.09 -37.38 34.07
CA LEU A 80 41.34 -36.04 33.52
C LEU A 80 42.22 -35.20 34.45
N LEU A 81 41.89 -35.11 35.74
CA LEU A 81 42.64 -34.32 36.72
C LEU A 81 44.09 -34.80 36.86
N THR A 82 44.32 -36.11 37.03
CA THR A 82 45.68 -36.65 37.14
C THR A 82 46.49 -36.37 35.88
N GLN A 83 45.98 -36.73 34.69
CA GLN A 83 46.72 -36.51 33.45
C GLN A 83 47.00 -35.03 33.17
N ILE A 84 46.05 -34.12 33.39
CA ILE A 84 46.31 -32.68 33.16
C ILE A 84 47.37 -32.15 34.14
N CYS A 85 47.33 -32.56 35.40
CA CYS A 85 48.33 -32.17 36.39
C CYS A 85 49.71 -32.80 36.16
N ASP A 86 49.78 -34.04 35.66
CA ASP A 86 51.04 -34.70 35.27
C ASP A 86 51.74 -33.94 34.12
N ILE A 87 50.99 -33.42 33.15
CA ILE A 87 51.55 -32.61 32.05
C ILE A 87 52.00 -31.24 32.59
N LEU A 88 51.19 -30.59 33.43
CA LEU A 88 51.51 -29.27 34.03
C LEU A 88 52.74 -29.30 34.95
N ALA A 89 53.01 -30.43 35.61
CA ALA A 89 54.21 -30.64 36.42
C ALA A 89 55.44 -31.00 35.59
N SER A 90 55.26 -31.75 34.49
CA SER A 90 56.38 -32.19 33.64
C SER A 90 56.83 -31.15 32.60
N HIS A 91 55.96 -30.21 32.20
CA HIS A 91 56.23 -29.24 31.14
C HIS A 91 55.69 -27.84 31.48
N LYS A 92 56.44 -26.79 31.14
CA LYS A 92 55.96 -25.40 31.20
C LYS A 92 54.96 -25.11 30.07
N ILE A 93 53.69 -25.43 30.29
CA ILE A 93 52.59 -25.19 29.34
C ILE A 93 52.16 -23.71 29.36
N HIS A 94 51.93 -23.11 28.18
CA HIS A 94 51.36 -21.75 28.06
C HIS A 94 49.83 -21.76 27.86
N GLY A 95 49.28 -22.84 27.29
CA GLY A 95 47.84 -23.09 27.20
C GLY A 95 47.54 -24.53 26.78
N ILE A 96 46.32 -24.98 27.07
CA ILE A 96 45.83 -26.33 26.76
C ILE A 96 44.75 -26.24 25.69
N VAL A 97 44.89 -27.00 24.61
CA VAL A 97 43.86 -27.21 23.60
C VAL A 97 43.19 -28.55 23.90
N PHE A 98 41.89 -28.54 24.17
CA PHE A 98 41.12 -29.73 24.52
C PHE A 98 40.08 -30.03 23.43
N GLU A 99 39.98 -31.30 23.05
CA GLU A 99 38.99 -31.78 22.09
C GLU A 99 38.55 -33.19 22.49
N ASP A 100 37.24 -33.44 22.45
CA ASP A 100 36.67 -34.72 22.85
C ASP A 100 35.53 -35.16 21.91
N ASN A 101 35.28 -36.47 21.85
CA ASN A 101 34.13 -37.04 21.16
C ASN A 101 33.08 -37.59 22.14
N VAL A 102 33.21 -37.23 23.43
CA VAL A 102 32.30 -37.64 24.49
C VAL A 102 31.15 -36.63 24.56
N GLY A 103 29.92 -37.12 24.55
CA GLY A 103 28.72 -36.27 24.47
C GLY A 103 28.29 -35.60 25.78
N THR A 104 29.16 -35.49 26.79
CA THR A 104 28.77 -35.12 28.17
C THR A 104 29.33 -33.77 28.61
N GLU A 105 28.45 -32.86 28.99
CA GLU A 105 28.69 -31.51 29.49
C GLU A 105 29.58 -31.42 30.74
N ALA A 106 29.63 -32.50 31.55
CA ALA A 106 30.44 -32.56 32.76
C ALA A 106 31.94 -32.33 32.49
N VAL A 107 32.42 -32.69 31.29
CA VAL A 107 33.81 -32.45 30.87
C VAL A 107 34.13 -30.96 30.84
N ALA A 108 33.21 -30.12 30.34
CA ALA A 108 33.39 -28.67 30.34
C ALA A 108 33.47 -28.11 31.77
N GLN A 109 32.59 -28.55 32.68
CA GLN A 109 32.59 -28.09 34.08
C GLN A 109 33.91 -28.42 34.80
N ILE A 110 34.45 -29.62 34.55
CA ILE A 110 35.75 -30.05 35.10
C ILE A 110 36.89 -29.18 34.55
N LEU A 111 36.87 -28.83 33.27
CA LEU A 111 37.89 -27.98 32.64
C LEU A 111 37.81 -26.52 33.12
N ASP A 112 36.61 -25.98 33.33
CA ASP A 112 36.41 -24.63 33.89
C ASP A 112 36.96 -24.55 35.33
N PHE A 113 36.70 -25.57 36.15
CA PHE A 113 37.28 -25.71 37.48
C PHE A 113 38.81 -25.83 37.45
N ILE A 114 39.38 -26.67 36.57
CA ILE A 114 40.84 -26.78 36.41
C ILE A 114 41.44 -25.43 36.00
N SER A 115 40.80 -24.71 35.08
CA SER A 115 41.27 -23.40 34.62
C SER A 115 41.17 -22.32 35.71
N SER A 116 40.15 -22.35 36.59
CA SER A 116 40.05 -21.44 37.72
C SER A 116 41.16 -21.68 38.77
N GLN A 117 41.48 -22.95 39.08
CA GLN A 117 42.54 -23.29 40.04
C GLN A 117 43.95 -23.03 39.50
N THR A 118 44.22 -23.42 38.25
CA THR A 118 45.56 -23.36 37.64
C THR A 118 45.87 -22.01 36.99
N GLN A 119 44.85 -21.21 36.66
CA GLN A 119 44.96 -19.98 35.85
C GLN A 119 45.56 -20.20 34.44
N VAL A 120 45.63 -21.45 33.98
CA VAL A 120 46.07 -21.81 32.61
C VAL A 120 44.89 -21.65 31.65
N PRO A 121 45.07 -20.97 30.51
CA PRO A 121 44.02 -20.88 29.51
C PRO A 121 43.79 -22.24 28.86
N ILE A 122 42.54 -22.69 28.92
CA ILE A 122 42.09 -23.93 28.26
C ILE A 122 41.14 -23.51 27.14
N ILE A 123 41.38 -24.02 25.93
CA ILE A 123 40.54 -23.77 24.75
C ILE A 123 39.86 -25.09 24.37
N SER A 124 38.54 -25.15 24.44
CA SER A 124 37.77 -26.29 23.89
C SER A 124 37.31 -26.03 22.46
N ILE A 125 37.41 -27.07 21.62
CA ILE A 125 37.13 -26.95 20.18
C ILE A 125 35.85 -27.69 19.76
N SER A 126 35.71 -28.96 20.14
CA SER A 126 34.50 -29.77 19.91
C SER A 126 34.39 -30.88 20.95
N GLY A 127 33.17 -31.37 21.16
CA GLY A 127 32.83 -32.39 22.16
C GLY A 127 31.98 -31.83 23.30
N GLY A 128 31.88 -32.60 24.39
CA GLY A 128 31.27 -32.18 25.64
C GLY A 128 31.99 -30.98 26.26
N SER A 129 33.30 -30.84 26.03
CA SER A 129 34.06 -29.65 26.44
C SER A 129 33.64 -28.35 25.74
N ALA A 130 33.00 -28.43 24.56
CA ALA A 130 32.51 -27.28 23.80
C ALA A 130 31.05 -26.91 24.14
N VAL A 131 30.40 -27.64 25.06
CA VAL A 131 29.05 -27.32 25.55
C VAL A 131 29.08 -26.07 26.40
N VAL A 132 28.09 -25.19 26.21
CA VAL A 132 27.99 -23.88 26.87
C VAL A 132 27.77 -24.04 28.37
N LEU A 133 28.59 -23.34 29.17
CA LEU A 133 28.49 -23.22 30.63
C LEU A 133 27.98 -21.83 31.04
N THR A 134 26.87 -21.78 31.76
CA THR A 134 26.35 -20.54 32.36
C THR A 134 25.81 -20.80 33.76
N PRO A 135 26.39 -20.21 34.83
CA PRO A 135 27.62 -19.40 34.85
C PRO A 135 28.91 -20.24 34.67
N LYS A 136 30.05 -19.54 34.52
CA LYS A 136 31.42 -20.08 34.71
C LYS A 136 31.99 -19.63 36.06
N GLU A 137 33.02 -20.32 36.54
CA GLU A 137 33.75 -19.98 37.77
C GLU A 137 34.46 -18.61 37.64
N PRO A 138 34.38 -17.73 38.67
CA PRO A 138 34.90 -16.37 38.58
C PRO A 138 36.43 -16.36 38.51
N GLY A 139 36.97 -15.95 37.35
CA GLY A 139 38.40 -15.91 37.10
C GLY A 139 38.97 -17.20 36.50
N SER A 140 38.14 -18.11 35.96
CA SER A 140 38.64 -19.11 35.02
C SER A 140 39.17 -18.45 33.74
N ALA A 141 40.11 -19.12 33.08
CA ALA A 141 40.65 -18.72 31.78
C ALA A 141 40.11 -19.65 30.65
N PHE A 142 38.90 -20.16 30.82
CA PHE A 142 38.31 -21.18 29.95
C PHE A 142 37.61 -20.57 28.73
N LEU A 143 38.26 -20.68 27.57
CA LEU A 143 37.75 -20.23 26.28
C LEU A 143 37.06 -21.40 25.55
N GLN A 144 35.92 -21.13 24.93
CA GLN A 144 35.16 -22.15 24.20
C GLN A 144 34.86 -21.63 22.79
N LEU A 145 35.15 -22.44 21.76
CA LEU A 145 34.81 -22.12 20.36
C LEU A 145 33.32 -22.35 20.04
N GLY A 146 32.51 -22.69 21.05
CA GLY A 146 31.05 -22.71 20.98
C GLY A 146 30.41 -21.31 20.93
N VAL A 147 29.11 -21.30 20.67
CA VAL A 147 28.25 -20.10 20.55
C VAL A 147 27.53 -19.87 21.88
N SER A 148 27.44 -18.64 22.37
CA SER A 148 26.71 -18.35 23.62
C SER A 148 25.20 -18.64 23.49
N ILE A 149 24.51 -18.87 24.62
CA ILE A 149 23.05 -19.07 24.64
C ILE A 149 22.32 -17.89 23.98
N GLU A 150 22.73 -16.65 24.26
CA GLU A 150 22.17 -15.42 23.69
C GLU A 150 22.26 -15.39 22.16
N GLN A 151 23.42 -15.76 21.60
CA GLN A 151 23.66 -15.82 20.16
C GLN A 151 22.86 -16.94 19.50
N GLN A 152 22.72 -18.10 20.15
CA GLN A 152 21.86 -19.19 19.65
C GLN A 152 20.39 -18.75 19.63
N ILE A 153 19.89 -18.09 20.68
CA ILE A 153 18.54 -17.52 20.74
C ILE A 153 18.34 -16.48 19.63
N GLN A 154 19.32 -15.58 19.40
CA GLN A 154 19.25 -14.58 18.34
C GLN A 154 19.06 -15.20 16.94
N VAL A 155 19.78 -16.29 16.63
CA VAL A 155 19.60 -17.00 15.35
C VAL A 155 18.29 -17.79 15.31
N ILE A 156 17.88 -18.41 16.41
CA ILE A 156 16.58 -19.09 16.51
C ILE A 156 15.43 -18.12 16.20
N PHE A 157 15.40 -16.95 16.84
CA PHE A 157 14.39 -15.91 16.56
C PHE A 157 14.43 -15.45 15.10
N LYS A 158 15.61 -15.36 14.48
CA LYS A 158 15.74 -15.03 13.05
C LYS A 158 15.25 -16.15 12.12
N VAL A 159 15.30 -17.41 12.54
CA VAL A 159 14.61 -18.52 11.84
C VAL A 159 13.10 -18.40 11.99
N LEU A 160 12.58 -18.07 13.19
CA LEU A 160 11.14 -17.84 13.38
C LEU A 160 10.63 -16.69 12.49
N GLU A 161 11.40 -15.60 12.38
CA GLU A 161 11.06 -14.40 11.60
C GLU A 161 11.01 -14.70 10.09
N GLU A 162 11.97 -15.48 9.59
CA GLU A 162 12.03 -15.88 8.17
C GLU A 162 10.91 -16.84 7.77
N TYR A 163 10.33 -17.59 8.73
CA TYR A 163 9.17 -18.48 8.51
C TYR A 163 7.83 -17.97 9.04
N ASP A 164 7.73 -16.71 9.51
CA ASP A 164 6.46 -16.12 10.00
C ASP A 164 5.88 -16.84 11.25
N TRP A 165 6.72 -17.54 12.01
CA TRP A 165 6.34 -18.35 13.17
C TRP A 165 6.15 -17.50 14.43
N GLY A 166 5.13 -16.65 14.40
CA GLY A 166 4.85 -15.67 15.44
C GLY A 166 4.48 -16.24 16.82
N SER A 167 4.00 -17.48 16.90
CA SER A 167 3.58 -18.13 18.16
C SER A 167 4.34 -19.41 18.45
N PHE A 168 4.79 -19.58 19.70
CA PHE A 168 5.59 -20.72 20.14
C PHE A 168 5.41 -20.99 21.64
N ALA A 169 5.80 -22.19 22.08
CA ALA A 169 5.98 -22.54 23.49
C ALA A 169 7.43 -22.92 23.77
N VAL A 170 7.83 -22.79 25.04
CA VAL A 170 9.18 -23.13 25.50
C VAL A 170 9.11 -24.27 26.52
N ILE A 171 9.91 -25.32 26.30
CA ILE A 171 10.06 -26.44 27.22
C ILE A 171 11.49 -26.41 27.75
N THR A 172 11.69 -26.35 29.06
CA THR A 172 13.02 -26.50 29.66
C THR A 172 13.04 -27.63 30.67
N SER A 173 14.19 -28.28 30.82
CA SER A 173 14.48 -29.03 32.03
C SER A 173 14.98 -28.10 33.14
N LEU A 174 15.48 -28.67 34.24
CA LEU A 174 16.20 -27.96 35.31
C LEU A 174 17.71 -27.80 35.01
N TYR A 175 18.13 -28.03 33.75
CA TYR A 175 19.51 -27.95 33.32
C TYR A 175 20.15 -26.56 33.60
N PRO A 176 21.42 -26.48 34.04
CA PRO A 176 22.10 -25.22 34.36
C PRO A 176 21.97 -24.14 33.27
N GLY A 177 21.54 -22.94 33.66
CA GLY A 177 21.29 -21.82 32.74
C GLY A 177 19.87 -21.70 32.18
N TYR A 178 18.94 -22.63 32.52
CA TYR A 178 17.54 -22.54 32.03
C TYR A 178 16.85 -21.21 32.38
N ASN A 179 17.20 -20.60 33.52
CA ASN A 179 16.70 -19.28 33.92
C ASN A 179 17.20 -18.17 32.99
N ILE A 180 18.50 -18.16 32.67
CA ILE A 180 19.11 -17.21 31.72
C ILE A 180 18.48 -17.38 30.33
N PHE A 181 18.30 -18.63 29.88
CA PHE A 181 17.62 -18.94 28.62
C PHE A 181 16.20 -18.32 28.55
N LEU A 182 15.40 -18.49 29.61
CA LEU A 182 14.04 -17.95 29.68
C LEU A 182 14.00 -16.41 29.78
N ASP A 183 14.89 -15.80 30.54
CA ASP A 183 14.92 -14.34 30.71
C ASP A 183 15.46 -13.63 29.44
N VAL A 184 16.39 -14.25 28.71
CA VAL A 184 16.81 -13.78 27.38
C VAL A 184 15.66 -13.91 26.37
N ILE A 185 14.92 -15.03 26.35
CA ILE A 185 13.73 -15.18 25.49
C ILE A 185 12.70 -14.07 25.76
N ARG A 186 12.39 -13.79 27.03
CA ARG A 186 11.48 -12.70 27.43
C ARG A 186 11.98 -11.33 26.96
N SER A 187 13.28 -11.06 27.14
CA SER A 187 13.87 -9.81 26.66
C SER A 187 13.76 -9.65 25.14
N PHE A 188 13.95 -10.74 24.37
CA PHE A 188 13.76 -10.73 22.92
C PHE A 188 12.29 -10.63 22.48
N THR A 189 11.33 -11.18 23.23
CA THR A 189 9.91 -10.97 22.91
C THR A 189 9.51 -9.51 23.13
N ASP A 190 9.82 -8.98 24.31
CA ASP A 190 9.34 -7.69 24.80
C ASP A 190 9.97 -6.50 24.04
N ALA A 191 11.22 -6.64 23.59
CA ALA A 191 11.93 -5.60 22.84
C ALA A 191 11.53 -5.51 21.35
N SER A 192 10.67 -6.40 20.85
CA SER A 192 10.45 -6.59 19.41
C SER A 192 9.15 -6.01 18.87
N TYR A 193 9.22 -5.34 17.72
CA TYR A 193 8.05 -4.88 16.97
C TYR A 193 7.32 -5.99 16.19
N PHE A 194 7.87 -7.22 16.17
CA PHE A 194 7.26 -8.33 15.43
C PHE A 194 5.95 -8.80 16.11
N GLY A 195 5.87 -8.71 17.44
CA GLY A 195 4.71 -9.10 18.24
C GLY A 195 4.56 -10.61 18.34
N TRP A 196 5.53 -11.25 19.00
CA TRP A 196 5.53 -12.69 19.28
C TRP A 196 4.51 -13.07 20.36
N GLU A 197 3.94 -14.27 20.24
CA GLU A 197 3.03 -14.86 21.22
C GLU A 197 3.71 -16.07 21.88
N LEU A 198 4.39 -15.84 23.00
CA LEU A 198 4.87 -16.89 23.89
C LEU A 198 3.66 -17.49 24.62
N GLN A 199 3.22 -18.68 24.21
CA GLN A 199 1.97 -19.27 24.67
C GLN A 199 2.09 -19.94 26.04
N GLU A 200 3.13 -20.75 26.25
CA GLU A 200 3.38 -21.44 27.51
C GLU A 200 4.88 -21.66 27.74
N VAL A 201 5.28 -21.73 29.01
CA VAL A 201 6.63 -22.11 29.46
C VAL A 201 6.51 -23.28 30.42
N LEU A 202 7.00 -24.45 30.01
CA LEU A 202 6.96 -25.68 30.81
C LEU A 202 8.34 -26.05 31.33
N THR A 203 8.51 -25.99 32.64
CA THR A 203 9.67 -26.57 33.35
C THR A 203 9.37 -28.02 33.73
N LEU A 204 10.18 -28.96 33.23
CA LEU A 204 9.96 -30.40 33.37
C LEU A 204 11.12 -31.07 34.12
N GLU A 205 10.78 -31.92 35.08
CA GLU A 205 11.75 -32.73 35.82
C GLU A 205 11.93 -34.09 35.11
N MET A 206 13.05 -34.25 34.41
CA MET A 206 13.31 -35.38 33.50
C MET A 206 13.84 -36.64 34.21
N SER A 207 13.63 -36.76 35.52
CA SER A 207 14.00 -37.93 36.32
C SER A 207 13.17 -39.16 35.93
N GLN A 208 13.84 -40.30 35.69
CA GLN A 208 13.21 -41.50 35.11
C GLN A 208 12.19 -42.20 36.04
N ASP A 209 12.32 -42.04 37.37
CA ASP A 209 11.73 -42.96 38.35
C ASP A 209 10.26 -42.71 38.74
N GLN A 210 9.60 -41.62 38.29
CA GLN A 210 8.17 -41.39 38.62
C GLN A 210 7.41 -40.36 37.77
N SER A 211 8.08 -39.49 37.00
CA SER A 211 7.45 -38.29 36.41
C SER A 211 6.60 -38.53 35.16
N SER A 212 6.82 -39.65 34.43
CA SER A 212 6.32 -39.89 33.06
C SER A 212 4.85 -39.56 32.83
N SER A 213 3.94 -40.03 33.69
CA SER A 213 2.49 -39.77 33.54
C SER A 213 2.07 -38.32 33.83
N ARG A 214 2.87 -37.55 34.57
CA ARG A 214 2.71 -36.10 34.76
C ARG A 214 3.26 -35.35 33.56
N THR A 215 4.45 -35.71 33.11
CA THR A 215 5.10 -35.14 31.92
C THR A 215 4.25 -35.32 30.66
N GLN A 216 3.72 -36.52 30.42
CA GLN A 216 2.82 -36.78 29.28
C GLN A 216 1.50 -35.99 29.35
N ARG A 217 1.00 -35.66 30.55
CA ARG A 217 -0.19 -34.80 30.72
C ARG A 217 0.12 -33.35 30.37
N LEU A 218 1.23 -32.82 30.88
CA LEU A 218 1.69 -31.46 30.58
C LEU A 218 1.97 -31.29 29.08
N LEU A 219 2.67 -32.24 28.45
CA LEU A 219 2.88 -32.24 27.00
C LEU A 219 1.56 -32.22 26.20
N ARG A 220 0.51 -32.89 26.68
CA ARG A 220 -0.82 -32.89 26.03
C ARG A 220 -1.65 -31.61 26.27
N GLN A 221 -1.14 -30.64 27.03
CA GLN A 221 -1.77 -29.33 27.19
C GLN A 221 -1.21 -28.28 26.21
N ILE A 222 -0.16 -28.62 25.45
CA ILE A 222 0.51 -27.70 24.53
C ILE A 222 -0.25 -27.63 23.19
N ASP A 223 -0.98 -26.54 22.97
CA ASP A 223 -1.59 -26.19 21.67
C ASP A 223 -0.60 -25.54 20.68
N ALA A 224 0.64 -25.25 21.11
CA ALA A 224 1.66 -24.58 20.32
C ALA A 224 2.26 -25.48 19.22
N GLN A 225 2.45 -24.91 18.02
CA GLN A 225 2.99 -25.61 16.85
C GLN A 225 4.52 -25.57 16.76
N VAL A 226 5.16 -24.55 17.35
CA VAL A 226 6.62 -24.41 17.42
C VAL A 226 7.05 -24.56 18.87
N LEU A 227 8.00 -25.49 19.08
CA LEU A 227 8.44 -25.94 20.40
C LEU A 227 9.95 -25.72 20.51
N ILE A 228 10.33 -24.72 21.30
CA ILE A 228 11.74 -24.43 21.60
C ILE A 228 12.11 -25.18 22.87
N VAL A 229 13.14 -26.03 22.80
CA VAL A 229 13.54 -26.92 23.90
C VAL A 229 14.91 -26.54 24.45
N TYR A 230 15.06 -26.54 25.78
CA TYR A 230 16.35 -26.37 26.47
C TYR A 230 16.55 -27.48 27.52
N CYS A 231 17.38 -28.47 27.20
CA CYS A 231 17.76 -29.58 28.08
C CYS A 231 19.06 -30.26 27.61
N SER A 232 19.62 -31.18 28.40
CA SER A 232 20.78 -31.99 27.97
C SER A 232 20.39 -32.98 26.86
N ARG A 233 21.40 -33.62 26.25
CA ARG A 233 21.16 -34.67 25.25
C ARG A 233 20.33 -35.84 25.82
N GLU A 234 20.71 -36.35 26.99
CA GLU A 234 20.05 -37.50 27.61
C GLU A 234 18.61 -37.17 28.02
N GLU A 235 18.39 -35.96 28.54
CA GLU A 235 17.06 -35.42 28.83
C GLU A 235 16.20 -35.28 27.55
N ALA A 236 16.80 -34.89 26.43
CA ALA A 236 16.10 -34.80 25.15
C ALA A 236 15.73 -36.16 24.58
N GLU A 237 16.61 -37.16 24.69
CA GLU A 237 16.31 -38.54 24.27
C GLU A 237 15.10 -39.10 25.04
N TYR A 238 14.98 -38.81 26.34
CA TYR A 238 13.78 -39.11 27.14
C TYR A 238 12.57 -38.26 26.73
N LEU A 239 12.70 -36.94 26.62
CA LEU A 239 11.62 -36.02 26.23
C LEU A 239 11.01 -36.39 24.89
N PHE A 240 11.80 -36.67 23.86
CA PHE A 240 11.27 -37.05 22.55
C PHE A 240 10.55 -38.40 22.59
N SER A 241 10.99 -39.36 23.41
CA SER A 241 10.27 -40.62 23.62
C SER A 241 8.89 -40.42 24.29
N MET A 242 8.77 -39.43 25.19
CA MET A 242 7.49 -39.04 25.80
C MET A 242 6.62 -38.22 24.84
N ALA A 243 7.24 -37.38 24.00
CA ALA A 243 6.57 -36.58 22.97
C ALA A 243 5.99 -37.46 21.86
N GLU A 244 6.68 -38.54 21.46
CA GLU A 244 6.15 -39.55 20.54
C GLU A 244 4.89 -40.22 21.13
N GLN A 245 4.93 -40.63 22.40
CA GLN A 245 3.78 -41.17 23.13
C GLN A 245 2.67 -40.13 23.42
N ALA A 246 2.96 -38.84 23.27
CA ALA A 246 1.98 -37.76 23.34
C ALA A 246 1.38 -37.40 21.96
N GLY A 247 1.99 -37.84 20.86
CA GLY A 247 1.61 -37.48 19.48
C GLY A 247 2.31 -36.23 18.93
N LEU A 248 3.20 -35.59 19.72
CA LEU A 248 3.87 -34.34 19.39
C LEU A 248 5.09 -34.51 18.46
N VAL A 249 5.45 -35.75 18.10
CA VAL A 249 6.48 -36.06 17.08
C VAL A 249 5.89 -36.10 15.66
N GLY A 250 4.59 -35.85 15.51
CA GLY A 250 3.96 -35.69 14.21
C GLY A 250 4.50 -34.47 13.43
N PRO A 251 4.37 -34.45 12.09
CA PRO A 251 4.94 -33.42 11.22
C PRO A 251 4.39 -31.99 11.41
N GLY A 252 3.46 -31.83 12.35
CA GLY A 252 2.82 -30.56 12.67
C GLY A 252 3.43 -29.81 13.85
N TYR A 253 4.44 -30.39 14.48
CA TYR A 253 5.19 -29.77 15.56
C TYR A 253 6.64 -29.56 15.11
N ILE A 254 7.08 -28.31 15.15
CA ILE A 254 8.43 -27.92 14.75
C ILE A 254 9.26 -27.79 16.01
N TRP A 255 10.20 -28.72 16.18
CA TRP A 255 11.09 -28.80 17.33
C TRP A 255 12.40 -28.05 17.03
N ILE A 256 12.76 -27.11 17.90
CA ILE A 256 13.99 -26.32 17.79
C ILE A 256 14.83 -26.52 19.05
N VAL A 257 16.09 -26.95 18.89
CA VAL A 257 17.02 -27.24 19.99
C VAL A 257 18.34 -26.48 19.84
N PRO A 258 18.96 -26.00 20.94
CA PRO A 258 20.32 -25.48 20.93
C PRO A 258 21.35 -26.59 20.66
N SER A 259 22.55 -26.19 20.25
CA SER A 259 23.67 -27.09 19.91
C SER A 259 23.99 -28.13 20.99
N MET A 260 23.92 -27.74 22.27
CA MET A 260 24.18 -28.59 23.43
C MET A 260 23.26 -29.81 23.54
N THR A 261 22.01 -29.68 23.11
CA THR A 261 21.01 -30.76 23.14
C THR A 261 21.23 -31.80 22.03
N VAL A 262 21.93 -31.41 20.95
CA VAL A 262 22.34 -32.34 19.88
C VAL A 262 23.59 -33.13 20.27
N GLY A 263 24.58 -32.46 20.88
CA GLY A 263 25.86 -33.08 21.24
C GLY A 263 26.64 -33.58 20.02
N ASN A 264 27.12 -34.83 20.04
CA ASN A 264 27.80 -35.43 18.90
C ASN A 264 26.83 -35.66 17.71
N MET A 265 27.14 -35.03 16.58
CA MET A 265 26.38 -35.05 15.32
C MET A 265 26.70 -36.25 14.41
N GLU A 266 27.76 -37.02 14.69
CA GLU A 266 28.16 -38.19 13.87
C GLU A 266 27.12 -39.33 13.92
N LEU A 267 26.47 -39.53 15.08
CA LEU A 267 25.35 -40.46 15.25
C LEU A 267 24.19 -39.79 16.02
N PRO A 268 23.15 -39.32 15.34
CA PRO A 268 21.94 -38.82 15.98
C PRO A 268 21.14 -39.96 16.67
N PRO A 269 20.55 -39.71 17.86
CA PRO A 269 19.73 -40.69 18.56
C PRO A 269 18.51 -41.18 17.76
N SER A 270 18.09 -42.42 18.01
CA SER A 270 16.92 -43.01 17.34
C SER A 270 15.58 -42.42 17.76
N SER A 271 15.54 -41.68 18.88
CA SER A 271 14.38 -40.97 19.41
C SER A 271 14.18 -39.57 18.82
N PHE A 272 15.19 -38.99 18.15
CA PHE A 272 15.09 -37.63 17.63
C PHE A 272 14.11 -37.54 16.43
N PRO A 273 13.22 -36.54 16.39
CA PRO A 273 12.24 -36.39 15.33
C PRO A 273 12.90 -35.95 14.01
N VAL A 274 12.41 -36.47 12.89
CA VAL A 274 12.79 -35.98 11.55
C VAL A 274 12.27 -34.55 11.40
N GLY A 275 13.11 -33.65 10.89
CA GLY A 275 12.81 -32.22 10.81
C GLY A 275 13.18 -31.41 12.07
N LEU A 276 13.78 -32.04 13.10
CA LEU A 276 14.40 -31.35 14.23
C LEU A 276 15.37 -30.26 13.74
N ILE A 277 15.25 -29.04 14.24
CA ILE A 277 16.07 -27.88 13.86
C ILE A 277 17.10 -27.60 14.95
N SER A 278 18.35 -27.33 14.58
CA SER A 278 19.35 -26.81 15.52
C SER A 278 20.23 -25.72 14.92
N VAL A 279 20.77 -24.85 15.78
CA VAL A 279 21.78 -23.85 15.43
C VAL A 279 23.12 -24.29 15.98
N VAL A 280 24.12 -24.42 15.12
CA VAL A 280 25.47 -24.90 15.46
C VAL A 280 26.54 -23.99 14.85
N THR A 281 27.80 -24.11 15.30
CA THR A 281 28.95 -23.45 14.67
C THR A 281 29.24 -24.05 13.30
N GLU A 282 29.67 -23.23 12.34
CA GLU A 282 30.18 -23.72 11.04
C GLU A 282 31.36 -24.70 11.19
N SER A 283 32.06 -24.65 12.34
CA SER A 283 33.15 -25.55 12.72
C SER A 283 32.78 -27.04 12.75
N TRP A 284 31.50 -27.42 12.80
CA TRP A 284 31.07 -28.82 12.71
C TRP A 284 31.59 -29.51 11.43
N LYS A 285 31.69 -28.75 10.33
CA LYS A 285 32.15 -29.21 9.01
C LYS A 285 33.69 -29.22 8.88
N LEU A 286 34.42 -28.61 9.81
CA LEU A 286 35.89 -28.56 9.77
C LEU A 286 36.50 -29.89 10.22
N SER A 287 37.56 -30.32 9.53
CA SER A 287 38.31 -31.51 9.92
C SER A 287 38.98 -31.31 11.29
N LEU A 288 39.20 -32.39 12.03
CA LEU A 288 39.88 -32.37 13.33
C LEU A 288 41.25 -31.66 13.26
N ARG A 289 42.00 -31.82 12.16
CA ARG A 289 43.28 -31.14 11.97
C ARG A 289 43.15 -29.62 11.85
N GLN A 290 42.09 -29.12 11.20
CA GLN A 290 41.79 -27.69 11.11
C GLN A 290 41.33 -27.15 12.46
N LYS A 291 40.39 -27.85 13.12
CA LYS A 291 39.95 -27.58 14.49
C LYS A 291 41.12 -27.39 15.47
N VAL A 292 42.06 -28.33 15.51
CA VAL A 292 43.26 -28.25 16.37
C VAL A 292 44.19 -27.11 15.92
N ARG A 293 44.38 -26.89 14.62
CA ARG A 293 45.22 -25.78 14.11
C ARG A 293 44.65 -24.41 14.48
N ASP A 294 43.33 -24.25 14.47
CA ASP A 294 42.64 -23.03 14.91
C ASP A 294 42.81 -22.80 16.43
N GLY A 295 42.63 -23.84 17.26
CA GLY A 295 42.85 -23.75 18.71
C GLY A 295 44.31 -23.41 19.08
N VAL A 296 45.28 -24.03 18.40
CA VAL A 296 46.71 -23.71 18.57
C VAL A 296 47.03 -22.29 18.08
N ALA A 297 46.44 -21.84 16.97
CA ALA A 297 46.64 -20.49 16.45
C ALA A 297 46.23 -19.40 17.45
N ILE A 298 45.13 -19.61 18.21
CA ILE A 298 44.67 -18.64 19.21
C ILE A 298 45.72 -18.44 20.31
N ILE A 299 46.28 -19.53 20.83
CA ILE A 299 47.34 -19.47 21.86
C ILE A 299 48.61 -18.84 21.29
N ALA A 300 49.03 -19.24 20.08
CA ALA A 300 50.24 -18.72 19.44
C ALA A 300 50.15 -17.21 19.11
N MET A 301 49.01 -16.75 18.60
CA MET A 301 48.79 -15.33 18.27
C MET A 301 48.63 -14.48 19.54
N GLY A 302 47.97 -14.98 20.58
CA GLY A 302 47.92 -14.32 21.89
C GLY A 302 49.28 -14.22 22.56
N ALA A 303 50.10 -15.29 22.49
CA ALA A 303 51.48 -15.30 22.95
C ALA A 303 52.37 -14.31 22.17
N ALA A 304 52.24 -14.26 20.84
CA ALA A 304 52.95 -13.28 20.02
C ALA A 304 52.50 -11.83 20.32
N SER A 305 51.21 -11.61 20.61
CA SER A 305 50.65 -10.32 21.03
C SER A 305 51.21 -9.88 22.39
N PHE A 306 51.25 -10.80 23.37
CA PHE A 306 51.83 -10.54 24.70
C PHE A 306 53.35 -10.29 24.63
N PHE A 307 54.08 -11.12 23.88
CA PHE A 307 55.53 -11.00 23.71
C PHE A 307 55.92 -9.66 23.05
N ARG A 308 55.19 -9.23 22.02
CA ARG A 308 55.38 -7.90 21.40
C ARG A 308 55.12 -6.73 22.36
N ALA A 309 54.30 -6.91 23.39
CA ALA A 309 53.97 -5.88 24.37
C ALA A 309 54.92 -5.86 25.59
N HIS A 310 55.44 -7.02 26.02
CA HIS A 310 56.18 -7.17 27.27
C HIS A 310 57.64 -7.63 27.11
N GLY A 311 58.03 -8.19 25.96
CA GLY A 311 59.39 -8.68 25.68
C GLY A 311 59.74 -10.04 26.29
N TYR A 312 58.79 -10.74 26.93
CA TYR A 312 58.96 -12.08 27.50
C TYR A 312 57.66 -12.89 27.41
N LEU A 313 57.73 -14.22 27.58
CA LEU A 313 56.57 -15.10 27.72
C LEU A 313 56.26 -15.37 29.21
N PRO A 314 54.98 -15.45 29.61
CA PRO A 314 54.58 -15.63 31.00
C PRO A 314 54.64 -17.11 31.43
N GLU A 315 55.14 -17.39 32.64
CA GLU A 315 55.06 -18.72 33.26
C GLU A 315 53.64 -18.99 33.79
N VAL A 316 52.76 -19.52 32.94
CA VAL A 316 51.36 -19.78 33.32
C VAL A 316 51.20 -21.14 33.99
N GLY A 317 51.71 -22.23 33.40
CA GLY A 317 51.64 -23.57 33.98
C GLY A 317 52.58 -23.77 35.19
N ARG A 318 52.03 -24.31 36.29
CA ARG A 318 52.73 -24.74 37.51
C ARG A 318 52.05 -25.99 38.10
N ASP A 319 52.72 -26.65 39.03
CA ASP A 319 52.20 -27.83 39.74
C ASP A 319 50.83 -27.55 40.37
N CYS A 320 49.81 -28.36 40.04
CA CYS A 320 48.47 -28.33 40.66
C CYS A 320 48.50 -28.43 42.19
N TRP A 321 49.57 -29.03 42.74
CA TRP A 321 49.79 -29.18 44.18
C TRP A 321 50.16 -27.87 44.89
N THR A 322 50.44 -26.79 44.14
CA THR A 322 50.75 -25.46 44.67
C THR A 322 49.64 -24.47 44.31
N PRO A 323 48.82 -24.00 45.27
CA PRO A 323 47.69 -23.13 44.96
C PRO A 323 48.15 -21.75 44.49
N THR A 324 47.86 -21.44 43.23
CA THR A 324 48.19 -20.16 42.59
C THR A 324 47.35 -19.01 43.13
N ARG A 325 47.98 -17.84 43.35
CA ARG A 325 47.25 -16.57 43.42
C ARG A 325 47.27 -15.93 42.03
N ALA A 326 46.12 -15.46 41.56
CA ALA A 326 46.01 -14.77 40.28
C ALA A 326 46.96 -13.56 40.23
N THR A 327 47.92 -13.58 39.30
CA THR A 327 48.90 -12.53 39.10
C THR A 327 48.41 -11.51 38.06
N THR A 328 48.94 -10.30 38.12
CA THR A 328 48.74 -9.28 37.07
C THR A 328 49.31 -9.69 35.71
N THR A 329 50.28 -10.61 35.67
CA THR A 329 50.83 -11.20 34.44
C THR A 329 49.88 -12.20 33.78
N ASN A 330 49.25 -13.08 34.55
CA ASN A 330 48.39 -14.12 33.98
C ASN A 330 47.05 -13.51 33.52
N THR A 331 46.53 -12.54 34.29
CA THR A 331 45.33 -11.77 33.90
C THR A 331 45.56 -10.81 32.73
N SER A 332 46.79 -10.31 32.50
CA SER A 332 47.11 -9.58 31.28
C SER A 332 47.32 -10.51 30.08
N PHE A 333 47.97 -11.68 30.27
CA PHE A 333 48.08 -12.71 29.23
C PHE A 333 46.71 -13.18 28.73
N TYR A 334 45.76 -13.44 29.62
CA TYR A 334 44.38 -13.76 29.25
C TYR A 334 43.72 -12.68 28.37
N ARG A 335 43.92 -11.38 28.67
CA ARG A 335 43.42 -10.29 27.82
C ARG A 335 44.01 -10.27 26.41
N HIS A 336 45.26 -10.72 26.23
CA HIS A 336 45.86 -10.86 24.89
C HIS A 336 45.30 -12.07 24.11
N LEU A 337 44.66 -13.04 24.77
CA LEU A 337 43.95 -14.16 24.12
C LEU A 337 42.49 -13.81 23.73
N LEU A 338 41.88 -12.79 24.35
CA LEU A 338 40.51 -12.37 24.05
C LEU A 338 40.34 -11.66 22.69
N ASN A 339 41.42 -11.19 22.05
CA ASN A 339 41.36 -10.49 20.77
C ASN A 339 42.42 -11.05 19.82
N VAL A 340 42.02 -12.07 19.05
CA VAL A 340 42.87 -12.76 18.07
C VAL A 340 42.19 -12.78 16.71
N THR A 341 42.97 -12.57 15.65
CA THR A 341 42.56 -12.77 14.25
C THR A 341 43.54 -13.71 13.57
N TRP A 342 43.04 -14.63 12.75
CA TRP A 342 43.85 -15.66 12.08
C TRP A 342 43.19 -16.07 10.75
N GLU A 343 43.96 -16.19 9.66
CA GLU A 343 43.46 -16.55 8.32
C GLU A 343 42.22 -15.76 7.85
N HIS A 344 42.22 -14.44 8.08
CA HIS A 344 41.09 -13.53 7.83
C HIS A 344 39.80 -13.83 8.62
N ARG A 345 39.85 -14.76 9.58
CA ARG A 345 38.78 -15.04 10.55
C ARG A 345 39.03 -14.28 11.86
N ASP A 346 37.94 -13.91 12.52
CA ASP A 346 37.93 -13.22 13.80
C ASP A 346 37.63 -14.21 14.93
N PHE A 347 38.59 -14.39 15.83
CA PHE A 347 38.49 -15.24 17.02
C PHE A 347 38.48 -14.40 18.30
N SER A 348 37.87 -13.21 18.26
CA SER A 348 37.64 -12.39 19.46
C SER A 348 36.62 -13.05 20.39
N PHE A 349 36.92 -13.05 21.69
CA PHE A 349 36.09 -13.61 22.77
C PHE A 349 35.53 -12.51 23.68
N ASN A 350 34.32 -12.73 24.22
CA ASN A 350 33.74 -11.90 25.27
C ASN A 350 34.39 -12.20 26.64
N GLU A 351 34.06 -11.41 27.67
CA GLU A 351 34.63 -11.59 29.02
C GLU A 351 34.33 -12.98 29.64
N GLY A 352 33.22 -13.61 29.22
CA GLY A 352 32.85 -14.98 29.59
C GLY A 352 33.52 -16.10 28.77
N GLY A 353 34.49 -15.77 27.90
CA GLY A 353 35.25 -16.75 27.12
C GLY A 353 34.48 -17.43 25.99
N TYR A 354 33.51 -16.74 25.39
CA TYR A 354 32.77 -17.17 24.18
C TYR A 354 33.07 -16.27 22.99
N LEU A 355 33.09 -16.82 21.77
CA LEU A 355 33.31 -16.03 20.55
C LEU A 355 32.27 -14.90 20.42
N ILE A 356 32.72 -13.68 20.07
CA ILE A 356 31.81 -12.52 19.90
C ILE A 356 31.02 -12.62 18.60
N ARG A 357 31.63 -13.13 17.52
CA ARG A 357 31.05 -13.21 16.17
C ARG A 357 31.27 -14.58 15.48
N PRO A 358 30.83 -15.69 16.07
CA PRO A 358 30.94 -17.00 15.44
C PRO A 358 30.11 -17.08 14.15
N THR A 359 30.63 -17.75 13.11
CA THR A 359 29.80 -18.12 11.96
C THR A 359 28.90 -19.29 12.36
N MET A 360 27.59 -19.06 12.27
CA MET A 360 26.57 -20.01 12.71
C MET A 360 25.86 -20.60 11.49
N VAL A 361 25.41 -21.83 11.61
CA VAL A 361 24.66 -22.54 10.57
C VAL A 361 23.46 -23.24 11.19
N VAL A 362 22.35 -23.19 10.46
CA VAL A 362 21.12 -23.91 10.83
C VAL A 362 21.19 -25.29 10.18
N ILE A 363 21.01 -26.33 10.98
CA ILE A 363 20.98 -27.73 10.53
C ILE A 363 19.61 -28.36 10.80
N THR A 364 19.25 -29.37 10.00
CA THR A 364 18.07 -30.20 10.27
C THR A 364 18.37 -31.70 10.11
N LEU A 365 17.63 -32.53 10.84
CA LEU A 365 17.66 -33.98 10.69
C LEU A 365 16.78 -34.41 9.50
N ASN A 366 17.40 -34.72 8.36
CA ASN A 366 16.72 -35.18 7.14
C ASN A 366 16.06 -36.57 7.35
N GLN A 367 15.12 -36.96 6.48
CA GLN A 367 14.44 -38.27 6.50
C GLN A 367 15.40 -39.46 6.55
N HIS A 368 16.59 -39.34 5.94
CA HIS A 368 17.67 -40.33 6.00
C HIS A 368 18.44 -40.36 7.33
N ARG A 369 17.99 -39.60 8.35
CA ARG A 369 18.66 -39.41 9.66
C ARG A 369 20.10 -38.91 9.55
N LEU A 370 20.33 -38.01 8.60
CA LEU A 370 21.58 -37.26 8.42
C LEU A 370 21.33 -35.78 8.70
N TRP A 371 22.30 -35.10 9.30
CA TRP A 371 22.26 -33.66 9.52
C TRP A 371 22.58 -32.90 8.22
N GLU A 372 21.63 -32.12 7.73
CA GLU A 372 21.76 -31.29 6.54
C GLU A 372 21.86 -29.81 6.92
N MET A 373 22.80 -29.07 6.31
CA MET A 373 22.90 -27.62 6.43
C MET A 373 21.79 -26.95 5.61
N VAL A 374 20.89 -26.26 6.30
CA VAL A 374 19.70 -25.61 5.72
C VAL A 374 19.73 -24.09 5.82
N GLY A 375 20.70 -23.51 6.52
CA GLY A 375 20.99 -22.08 6.44
C GLY A 375 22.35 -21.70 7.02
N LYS A 376 22.81 -20.50 6.67
CA LYS A 376 24.01 -19.86 7.23
C LYS A 376 23.67 -18.47 7.76
N TRP A 377 24.26 -18.12 8.90
CA TRP A 377 24.19 -16.82 9.54
C TRP A 377 25.55 -16.15 9.51
N GLU A 378 25.63 -14.97 8.91
CA GLU A 378 26.85 -14.18 8.83
C GLU A 378 26.52 -12.68 8.86
N LYS A 379 27.33 -11.88 9.58
CA LYS A 379 27.23 -10.41 9.63
C LYS A 379 25.85 -9.82 10.02
N GLY A 380 24.97 -10.61 10.65
CA GLY A 380 23.62 -10.19 11.05
C GLY A 380 22.50 -10.59 10.07
N ILE A 381 22.81 -11.32 9.00
CA ILE A 381 21.86 -11.75 7.97
C ILE A 381 21.75 -13.28 7.99
N ILE A 382 20.53 -13.79 7.86
CA ILE A 382 20.25 -15.22 7.69
C ILE A 382 20.04 -15.56 6.20
N HIS A 383 20.80 -16.51 5.69
CA HIS A 383 20.64 -17.09 4.36
C HIS A 383 20.10 -18.51 4.52
N MET A 384 18.78 -18.67 4.43
CA MET A 384 18.10 -19.97 4.47
C MET A 384 17.98 -20.57 3.06
N LYS A 385 18.09 -21.89 2.97
CA LYS A 385 17.72 -22.68 1.77
C LYS A 385 16.21 -22.60 1.57
N TYR A 386 15.77 -22.36 0.34
CA TYR A 386 14.35 -22.28 -0.02
C TYR A 386 13.96 -23.43 -0.97
N PRO A 387 12.84 -24.13 -0.74
CA PRO A 387 12.15 -24.30 0.54
C PRO A 387 12.87 -25.32 1.45
N VAL A 388 12.63 -25.24 2.76
CA VAL A 388 12.92 -26.33 3.71
C VAL A 388 11.71 -26.62 4.58
N TRP A 389 11.02 -25.59 5.08
CA TRP A 389 9.74 -25.74 5.77
C TRP A 389 8.59 -24.97 5.12
N PRO A 390 7.35 -25.48 5.22
CA PRO A 390 6.16 -24.80 4.74
C PRO A 390 5.76 -23.64 5.67
N ARG A 391 5.93 -22.38 5.22
CA ARG A 391 5.38 -21.19 5.92
C ARG A 391 3.84 -21.29 6.08
N TYR A 392 3.17 -21.90 5.11
CA TYR A 392 1.73 -22.17 5.13
C TYR A 392 1.49 -23.64 4.76
N GLY A 393 0.63 -24.35 5.50
CA GLY A 393 0.39 -25.78 5.25
C GLY A 393 -0.51 -26.46 6.28
N SER A 394 -0.85 -27.71 6.01
CA SER A 394 -1.51 -28.59 6.98
C SER A 394 -0.46 -29.27 7.84
N PHE A 395 -0.12 -28.63 8.97
CA PHE A 395 0.86 -29.12 9.94
C PHE A 395 0.77 -30.65 10.18
N MET A 396 -0.42 -31.23 10.43
CA MET A 396 -0.60 -32.69 10.62
C MET A 396 -0.26 -33.61 9.41
N GLN A 397 0.41 -33.16 8.34
CA GLN A 397 0.80 -34.00 7.20
C GLN A 397 2.28 -33.76 6.84
N PRO A 398 3.04 -34.82 6.50
CA PRO A 398 4.48 -34.73 6.30
C PRO A 398 4.87 -33.76 5.18
N VAL A 399 6.05 -33.15 5.31
CA VAL A 399 6.67 -32.33 4.27
C VAL A 399 7.11 -33.25 3.13
N VAL A 400 6.16 -33.57 2.26
CA VAL A 400 6.38 -34.22 0.97
C VAL A 400 6.39 -33.10 -0.08
N ASP A 401 7.46 -33.02 -0.86
CA ASP A 401 7.71 -31.94 -1.85
C ASP A 401 6.52 -31.68 -2.78
N ASN A 402 5.72 -32.72 -3.04
CA ASN A 402 4.40 -32.70 -3.66
C ASN A 402 3.42 -31.60 -3.19
N ARG A 403 3.63 -30.96 -2.03
CA ARG A 403 2.81 -29.85 -1.50
C ARG A 403 3.52 -28.50 -1.39
N HIS A 404 4.71 -28.40 -1.97
CA HIS A 404 5.31 -27.11 -2.29
C HIS A 404 4.94 -26.72 -3.73
N LEU A 405 4.59 -25.45 -3.94
CA LEU A 405 4.25 -24.91 -5.26
C LEU A 405 5.15 -23.73 -5.60
N THR A 406 5.74 -23.77 -6.78
CA THR A 406 6.48 -22.64 -7.35
C THR A 406 5.51 -21.65 -8.00
N VAL A 407 5.51 -20.40 -7.52
CA VAL A 407 4.54 -19.37 -7.89
C VAL A 407 5.24 -18.23 -8.64
N ALA A 408 4.95 -18.11 -9.94
CA ALA A 408 5.41 -16.98 -10.74
C ALA A 408 4.49 -15.76 -10.55
N THR A 409 5.06 -14.56 -10.44
CA THR A 409 4.31 -13.30 -10.38
C THR A 409 5.02 -12.15 -11.10
N LEU A 410 4.35 -11.00 -11.20
CA LEU A 410 4.78 -9.81 -11.91
C LEU A 410 4.39 -8.56 -11.10
N GLU A 411 5.26 -7.55 -11.07
CA GLU A 411 4.93 -6.24 -10.48
C GLU A 411 3.91 -5.49 -11.34
N GLU A 412 2.71 -5.24 -10.79
CA GLU A 412 1.69 -4.35 -11.36
C GLU A 412 0.80 -3.82 -10.22
N ARG A 413 0.71 -2.49 -10.07
CA ARG A 413 0.02 -1.85 -8.95
C ARG A 413 -1.49 -1.73 -9.27
N PRO A 414 -2.41 -2.04 -8.34
CA PRO A 414 -2.21 -2.36 -6.91
C PRO A 414 -2.07 -3.87 -6.61
N PHE A 415 -2.12 -4.74 -7.62
CA PHE A 415 -2.24 -6.20 -7.45
C PHE A 415 -1.01 -6.84 -6.80
N VAL A 416 0.18 -6.42 -7.24
CA VAL A 416 1.49 -6.86 -6.73
C VAL A 416 2.42 -5.66 -6.72
N ILE A 417 2.80 -5.24 -5.53
CA ILE A 417 3.75 -4.17 -5.24
C ILE A 417 5.04 -4.82 -4.74
N VAL A 418 6.17 -4.45 -5.35
CA VAL A 418 7.49 -4.92 -4.95
C VAL A 418 8.22 -3.81 -4.21
N GLU A 419 8.79 -4.16 -3.06
CA GLU A 419 9.64 -3.30 -2.23
C GLU A 419 10.96 -4.03 -1.92
N ASN A 420 12.00 -3.28 -1.56
CA ASN A 420 13.27 -3.86 -1.13
C ASN A 420 13.16 -4.35 0.33
N THR A 421 13.97 -5.33 0.71
CA THR A 421 14.17 -5.69 2.14
C THR A 421 14.80 -4.53 2.91
N ASP A 422 14.49 -4.43 4.20
CA ASP A 422 15.13 -3.42 5.06
C ASP A 422 16.66 -3.63 5.12
N PRO A 423 17.47 -2.58 4.85
CA PRO A 423 18.92 -2.72 4.66
C PRO A 423 19.69 -3.04 5.95
N SER A 424 19.04 -2.96 7.11
CA SER A 424 19.59 -3.29 8.43
C SER A 424 19.24 -4.70 8.92
N THR A 425 18.22 -5.35 8.35
CA THR A 425 17.72 -6.66 8.85
C THR A 425 17.73 -7.76 7.79
N GLY A 426 17.64 -7.43 6.49
CA GLY A 426 17.50 -8.42 5.40
C GLY A 426 16.17 -9.20 5.41
N VAL A 427 15.20 -8.76 6.22
CA VAL A 427 13.88 -9.40 6.36
C VAL A 427 12.80 -8.50 5.76
N CYS A 428 11.61 -9.06 5.54
CA CYS A 428 10.45 -8.40 4.96
C CYS A 428 9.41 -8.07 6.03
N VAL A 429 8.88 -6.84 6.00
CA VAL A 429 7.92 -6.30 6.99
C VAL A 429 6.66 -7.17 7.10
N ARG A 430 6.08 -7.26 8.30
CA ARG A 430 4.82 -7.98 8.58
C ARG A 430 3.73 -7.62 7.55
N ASN A 431 2.94 -8.63 7.15
CA ASN A 431 1.97 -8.60 6.04
C ASN A 431 2.55 -8.56 4.61
N THR A 432 3.85 -8.40 4.39
CA THR A 432 4.48 -8.69 3.07
C THR A 432 4.84 -10.19 2.96
N VAL A 433 5.45 -10.64 1.86
CA VAL A 433 6.07 -11.99 1.77
C VAL A 433 7.36 -11.90 0.95
N PRO A 434 8.43 -12.61 1.35
CA PRO A 434 9.67 -12.65 0.58
C PRO A 434 9.41 -13.22 -0.82
N CYS A 435 9.89 -12.51 -1.83
CA CYS A 435 9.83 -12.93 -3.22
C CYS A 435 11.20 -12.79 -3.88
N ARG A 436 11.64 -13.83 -4.60
CA ARG A 436 12.96 -13.84 -5.24
C ARG A 436 12.91 -13.26 -6.65
N LYS A 437 13.94 -12.48 -7.00
CA LYS A 437 14.18 -11.97 -8.35
C LYS A 437 15.54 -12.50 -8.82
N GLN A 438 15.54 -13.30 -9.88
CA GLN A 438 16.77 -13.91 -10.38
C GLN A 438 17.68 -12.85 -11.01
N THR A 439 18.97 -12.88 -10.67
CA THR A 439 19.97 -11.93 -11.14
C THR A 439 20.59 -12.42 -12.46
N ASN A 440 20.48 -11.61 -13.51
CA ASN A 440 21.11 -11.89 -14.81
C ASN A 440 22.63 -11.59 -14.77
N SER A 441 23.36 -12.23 -13.85
CA SER A 441 24.82 -12.05 -13.76
C SER A 441 25.53 -12.87 -14.85
N SER A 442 25.93 -12.18 -15.91
CA SER A 442 26.86 -12.69 -16.93
C SER A 442 28.30 -12.25 -16.64
N GLN A 443 28.65 -12.12 -15.35
CA GLN A 443 30.01 -11.78 -14.91
C GLN A 443 30.63 -12.96 -14.15
N SER A 444 31.65 -13.55 -14.78
CA SER A 444 32.52 -14.54 -14.18
C SER A 444 33.47 -13.89 -13.17
N GLY A 445 33.36 -14.25 -11.90
CA GLY A 445 34.27 -13.87 -10.83
C GLY A 445 34.20 -14.90 -9.72
N ASP A 446 35.34 -15.30 -9.17
CA ASP A 446 35.43 -16.38 -8.18
C ASP A 446 34.92 -15.91 -6.81
N GLY A 447 33.72 -16.37 -6.44
CA GLY A 447 33.03 -15.96 -5.21
C GLY A 447 31.59 -16.45 -5.17
N LEU A 448 31.09 -16.75 -3.96
CA LEU A 448 29.74 -17.26 -3.74
C LEU A 448 28.70 -16.12 -3.78
N VAL A 449 28.44 -15.60 -4.98
CA VAL A 449 27.42 -14.55 -5.22
C VAL A 449 26.03 -15.19 -5.30
N ASP A 450 25.08 -14.70 -4.51
CA ASP A 450 23.71 -15.22 -4.48
C ASP A 450 23.04 -15.18 -5.88
N PRO A 451 22.46 -16.30 -6.36
CA PRO A 451 21.85 -16.38 -7.70
C PRO A 451 20.48 -15.68 -7.82
N TYR A 452 20.02 -15.02 -6.76
CA TYR A 452 18.80 -14.21 -6.71
C TYR A 452 18.92 -13.10 -5.67
N THR A 453 18.23 -11.98 -5.89
CA THR A 453 17.96 -10.99 -4.84
C THR A 453 16.63 -11.27 -4.16
N LYS A 454 16.62 -11.25 -2.83
CA LYS A 454 15.40 -11.25 -1.99
C LYS A 454 14.75 -9.87 -2.03
N LEU A 455 13.44 -9.83 -2.27
CA LEU A 455 12.60 -8.63 -2.27
C LEU A 455 11.32 -8.93 -1.47
N CYS A 456 10.52 -7.91 -1.20
CA CYS A 456 9.29 -8.03 -0.41
C CYS A 456 8.08 -7.70 -1.28
N CYS A 457 7.23 -8.70 -1.52
CA CYS A 457 6.02 -8.56 -2.31
C CYS A 457 4.78 -8.40 -1.41
N LYS A 458 3.89 -7.48 -1.76
CA LYS A 458 2.58 -7.25 -1.11
C LYS A 458 1.52 -6.82 -2.12
N GLY A 459 0.25 -6.80 -1.74
CA GLY A 459 -0.85 -6.38 -2.63
C GLY A 459 -1.98 -7.39 -2.71
N PHE A 460 -3.06 -7.01 -3.39
CA PHE A 460 -4.31 -7.77 -3.49
C PHE A 460 -4.12 -9.25 -3.90
N CYS A 461 -3.27 -9.53 -4.90
CA CYS A 461 -3.00 -10.90 -5.32
C CYS A 461 -2.18 -11.70 -4.30
N ILE A 462 -1.34 -11.03 -3.53
CA ILE A 462 -0.49 -11.64 -2.51
C ILE A 462 -1.31 -12.05 -1.27
N ASP A 463 -2.28 -11.23 -0.89
CA ASP A 463 -3.20 -11.57 0.22
C ASP A 463 -4.18 -12.70 -0.18
N ILE A 464 -4.64 -12.73 -1.43
CA ILE A 464 -5.37 -13.89 -1.98
C ILE A 464 -4.48 -15.15 -1.94
N LEU A 465 -3.20 -15.07 -2.36
CA LEU A 465 -2.27 -16.20 -2.32
C LEU A 465 -2.05 -16.73 -0.89
N LYS A 466 -1.81 -15.84 0.09
CA LYS A 466 -1.74 -16.19 1.52
C LYS A 466 -3.00 -16.93 1.99
N LYS A 467 -4.17 -16.42 1.63
CA LYS A 467 -5.44 -17.00 2.06
C LYS A 467 -5.73 -18.35 1.40
N LEU A 468 -5.45 -18.49 0.10
CA LEU A 468 -5.49 -19.77 -0.60
C LEU A 468 -4.55 -20.80 0.05
N ALA A 469 -3.31 -20.42 0.34
CA ALA A 469 -2.34 -21.30 1.00
C ALA A 469 -2.82 -21.75 2.39
N LYS A 470 -3.44 -20.86 3.18
CA LYS A 470 -4.01 -21.19 4.49
C LYS A 470 -5.24 -22.11 4.41
N THR A 471 -6.13 -21.91 3.43
CA THR A 471 -7.37 -22.70 3.27
C THR A 471 -7.13 -24.04 2.59
N VAL A 472 -6.39 -24.06 1.48
CA VAL A 472 -6.08 -25.26 0.68
C VAL A 472 -4.87 -26.04 1.24
N LYS A 473 -4.10 -25.41 2.15
CA LYS A 473 -3.04 -26.04 2.95
C LYS A 473 -1.85 -26.57 2.13
N PHE A 474 -1.39 -25.74 1.21
CA PHE A 474 -0.14 -25.89 0.46
C PHE A 474 0.87 -24.80 0.85
N SER A 475 2.16 -25.05 0.61
CA SER A 475 3.23 -24.07 0.78
C SER A 475 3.72 -23.57 -0.57
N TYR A 476 4.35 -22.40 -0.61
CA TYR A 476 4.81 -21.82 -1.88
C TYR A 476 6.12 -21.02 -1.78
N ASP A 477 6.83 -20.97 -2.90
CA ASP A 477 7.93 -20.07 -3.20
C ASP A 477 7.45 -19.05 -4.24
N LEU A 478 7.63 -17.75 -3.97
CA LEU A 478 7.13 -16.66 -4.80
C LEU A 478 8.29 -16.02 -5.56
N TYR A 479 8.20 -15.96 -6.90
CA TYR A 479 9.26 -15.35 -7.70
C TYR A 479 8.76 -14.41 -8.78
N LEU A 480 9.54 -13.35 -9.01
CA LEU A 480 9.28 -12.33 -10.02
C LEU A 480 9.84 -12.79 -11.37
N VAL A 481 9.00 -12.77 -12.40
CA VAL A 481 9.37 -13.22 -13.75
C VAL A 481 10.42 -12.29 -14.38
N THR A 482 11.58 -12.86 -14.73
CA THR A 482 12.75 -12.18 -15.32
C THR A 482 12.44 -11.35 -16.56
N ASN A 483 11.41 -11.73 -17.32
CA ASN A 483 10.98 -11.07 -18.56
C ASN A 483 10.06 -9.85 -18.35
N GLY A 484 9.56 -9.62 -17.13
CA GLY A 484 8.71 -8.47 -16.78
C GLY A 484 7.38 -8.36 -17.56
N LYS A 485 6.77 -9.49 -17.95
CA LYS A 485 5.60 -9.56 -18.85
C LYS A 485 4.63 -10.67 -18.43
N HIS A 486 3.32 -10.45 -18.61
CA HIS A 486 2.28 -11.45 -18.32
C HIS A 486 2.38 -12.67 -19.24
N GLY A 487 2.65 -12.43 -20.53
CA GLY A 487 2.98 -13.47 -21.49
C GLY A 487 2.20 -13.38 -22.79
N LYS A 488 2.93 -13.61 -23.90
CA LYS A 488 2.44 -13.67 -25.27
C LYS A 488 3.32 -14.61 -26.12
N ILE A 489 2.82 -15.00 -27.29
CA ILE A 489 3.61 -15.69 -28.31
C ILE A 489 4.56 -14.70 -28.99
N VAL A 490 5.83 -15.07 -29.12
CA VAL A 490 6.84 -14.37 -29.93
C VAL A 490 7.59 -15.41 -30.76
N ARG A 491 7.51 -15.30 -32.10
CA ARG A 491 8.12 -16.26 -33.04
C ARG A 491 7.75 -17.74 -32.74
N GLY A 492 6.50 -17.99 -32.34
CA GLY A 492 6.00 -19.31 -31.97
C GLY A 492 6.32 -19.76 -30.52
N VAL A 493 7.09 -18.97 -29.76
CA VAL A 493 7.53 -19.31 -28.40
C VAL A 493 6.76 -18.48 -27.38
N TRP A 494 6.23 -19.11 -26.32
CA TRP A 494 5.59 -18.42 -25.20
C TRP A 494 6.62 -17.79 -24.26
N ASN A 495 6.31 -16.60 -23.74
CA ASN A 495 7.12 -15.88 -22.76
C ASN A 495 6.28 -15.40 -21.56
N GLY A 496 6.93 -14.71 -20.61
CA GLY A 496 6.26 -14.12 -19.44
C GLY A 496 5.77 -15.16 -18.43
N MET A 497 4.86 -14.76 -17.53
CA MET A 497 4.26 -15.66 -16.53
C MET A 497 3.64 -16.92 -17.16
N ILE A 498 2.92 -16.78 -18.29
CA ILE A 498 2.37 -17.92 -19.04
C ILE A 498 3.47 -18.89 -19.49
N GLY A 499 4.61 -18.38 -19.95
CA GLY A 499 5.76 -19.20 -20.34
C GLY A 499 6.34 -20.02 -19.17
N GLU A 500 6.50 -19.42 -17.99
CA GLU A 500 7.03 -20.13 -16.82
C GLU A 500 6.14 -21.31 -16.39
N VAL A 501 4.82 -21.14 -16.43
CA VAL A 501 3.85 -22.23 -16.14
C VAL A 501 3.87 -23.29 -17.25
N TYR A 502 3.85 -22.88 -18.52
CA TYR A 502 3.86 -23.78 -19.66
C TYR A 502 5.13 -24.67 -19.73
N TYR A 503 6.30 -24.10 -19.43
CA TYR A 503 7.56 -24.85 -19.34
C TYR A 503 7.78 -25.56 -17.99
N LYS A 504 6.77 -25.64 -17.12
CA LYS A 504 6.82 -26.29 -15.80
C LYS A 504 7.95 -25.79 -14.88
N ARG A 505 8.27 -24.49 -14.97
CA ARG A 505 9.14 -23.76 -14.02
C ARG A 505 8.35 -23.11 -12.90
N ALA A 506 7.06 -22.94 -13.12
CA ALA A 506 6.06 -22.59 -12.13
C ALA A 506 4.94 -23.64 -12.13
N ASP A 507 4.40 -23.95 -10.97
CA ASP A 507 3.20 -24.78 -10.82
C ASP A 507 1.92 -23.96 -11.03
N MET A 508 2.01 -22.67 -10.69
CA MET A 508 0.96 -21.67 -10.90
C MET A 508 1.56 -20.27 -11.10
N ALA A 509 0.79 -19.37 -11.72
CA ALA A 509 1.09 -17.95 -11.78
C ALA A 509 -0.10 -17.11 -11.30
N ILE A 510 0.19 -16.06 -10.53
CA ILE A 510 -0.82 -15.16 -9.96
C ILE A 510 -0.43 -13.69 -10.14
N GLY A 511 -1.43 -12.86 -10.43
CA GLY A 511 -1.31 -11.43 -10.70
C GLY A 511 -2.53 -10.94 -11.47
N SER A 512 -2.39 -9.78 -12.11
CA SER A 512 -3.30 -9.16 -13.10
C SER A 512 -3.38 -9.94 -14.43
N LEU A 513 -3.51 -11.27 -14.36
CA LEU A 513 -3.46 -12.15 -15.53
C LEU A 513 -4.85 -12.36 -16.12
N THR A 514 -5.15 -11.61 -17.20
CA THR A 514 -6.40 -11.69 -17.95
C THR A 514 -6.60 -13.06 -18.62
N ILE A 515 -7.79 -13.64 -18.42
CA ILE A 515 -8.22 -14.87 -19.10
C ILE A 515 -8.47 -14.55 -20.59
N ASN A 516 -7.95 -15.40 -21.48
CA ASN A 516 -8.10 -15.29 -22.94
C ASN A 516 -8.02 -16.68 -23.60
N GLU A 517 -8.70 -16.87 -24.72
CA GLU A 517 -8.76 -18.15 -25.47
C GLU A 517 -7.37 -18.70 -25.80
N GLU A 518 -6.50 -17.91 -26.45
CA GLU A 518 -5.10 -18.27 -26.78
C GLU A 518 -4.27 -18.73 -25.56
N ARG A 519 -4.65 -18.35 -24.33
CA ARG A 519 -3.98 -18.77 -23.09
C ARG A 519 -4.63 -20.03 -22.50
N SER A 520 -5.96 -20.12 -22.52
CA SER A 520 -6.74 -21.23 -21.97
C SER A 520 -6.51 -22.57 -22.70
N GLU A 521 -6.04 -22.54 -23.95
CA GLU A 521 -5.58 -23.73 -24.67
C GLU A 521 -4.41 -24.42 -23.94
N ILE A 522 -3.38 -23.66 -23.54
CA ILE A 522 -2.10 -24.20 -23.04
C ILE A 522 -1.96 -24.27 -21.51
N VAL A 523 -2.72 -23.47 -20.77
CA VAL A 523 -2.76 -23.46 -19.29
C VAL A 523 -4.20 -23.47 -18.80
N ASP A 524 -4.43 -23.96 -17.59
CA ASP A 524 -5.76 -23.95 -16.98
C ASP A 524 -5.93 -22.77 -16.04
N PHE A 525 -6.90 -21.90 -16.34
CA PHE A 525 -7.28 -20.82 -15.42
C PHE A 525 -8.19 -21.31 -14.30
N SER A 526 -8.09 -20.67 -13.14
CA SER A 526 -9.13 -20.72 -12.11
C SER A 526 -10.41 -20.00 -12.52
N VAL A 527 -11.46 -20.10 -11.71
CA VAL A 527 -12.53 -19.10 -11.67
C VAL A 527 -11.93 -17.69 -11.52
N PRO A 528 -12.54 -16.65 -12.14
CA PRO A 528 -12.08 -15.27 -11.98
C PRO A 528 -12.34 -14.79 -10.55
N PHE A 529 -11.33 -14.14 -9.94
CA PHE A 529 -11.43 -13.61 -8.56
C PHE A 529 -11.68 -12.09 -8.50
N VAL A 530 -11.52 -11.41 -9.64
CA VAL A 530 -11.93 -10.03 -9.91
C VAL A 530 -12.49 -9.99 -11.34
N GLU A 531 -13.67 -9.42 -11.51
CA GLU A 531 -14.24 -9.10 -12.81
C GLU A 531 -13.58 -7.83 -13.38
N THR A 532 -13.24 -7.84 -14.67
CA THR A 532 -12.61 -6.69 -15.34
C THR A 532 -12.92 -6.71 -16.84
N GLY A 533 -12.32 -5.82 -17.62
CA GLY A 533 -12.45 -5.79 -19.06
C GLY A 533 -11.60 -4.69 -19.68
N ILE A 534 -11.83 -4.41 -20.96
CA ILE A 534 -11.26 -3.24 -21.62
C ILE A 534 -12.10 -2.03 -21.24
N SER A 535 -11.48 -1.01 -20.66
CA SER A 535 -12.13 0.28 -20.40
C SER A 535 -11.32 1.42 -21.02
N VAL A 536 -11.93 2.60 -21.00
CA VAL A 536 -11.40 3.82 -21.57
C VAL A 536 -11.35 4.87 -20.47
N MET A 537 -10.19 5.49 -20.29
CA MET A 537 -9.99 6.65 -19.43
C MET A 537 -9.86 7.92 -20.28
N VAL A 538 -10.54 8.98 -19.85
CA VAL A 538 -10.51 10.32 -20.44
C VAL A 538 -10.27 11.37 -19.34
N ALA A 539 -9.80 12.55 -19.74
CA ALA A 539 -9.87 13.72 -18.87
C ALA A 539 -11.31 14.26 -18.83
N ARG A 540 -11.78 14.70 -17.65
CA ARG A 540 -12.99 15.51 -17.51
C ARG A 540 -12.78 16.82 -18.28
N SER A 541 -13.59 17.07 -19.30
CA SER A 541 -13.78 18.41 -19.85
C SER A 541 -14.88 19.12 -19.09
N ASN A 542 -14.67 20.38 -18.70
CA ASN A 542 -15.76 21.24 -18.23
C ASN A 542 -16.83 21.32 -19.34
N GLY A 543 -18.10 21.12 -18.98
CA GLY A 543 -19.19 21.23 -19.94
C GLY A 543 -19.37 22.68 -20.38
N THR A 544 -19.30 22.95 -21.68
CA THR A 544 -19.71 24.26 -22.23
C THR A 544 -21.22 24.40 -22.06
N VAL A 545 -21.66 25.47 -21.37
CA VAL A 545 -23.09 25.76 -21.22
C VAL A 545 -23.69 26.03 -22.60
N SER A 546 -24.90 25.52 -22.85
CA SER A 546 -25.60 25.76 -24.11
C SER A 546 -25.85 27.28 -24.30
N PRO A 547 -25.62 27.87 -25.48
CA PRO A 547 -25.99 29.26 -25.73
C PRO A 547 -27.51 29.54 -25.58
N SER A 548 -28.34 28.48 -25.52
CA SER A 548 -29.77 28.51 -25.23
C SER A 548 -30.14 28.45 -23.74
N ALA A 549 -29.16 28.25 -22.83
CA ALA A 549 -29.36 28.01 -21.39
C ALA A 549 -30.19 29.07 -20.64
N PHE A 550 -30.28 30.29 -21.15
CA PHE A 550 -31.10 31.36 -20.55
C PHE A 550 -32.60 31.26 -20.91
N LEU A 551 -32.96 30.49 -21.95
CA LEU A 551 -34.36 30.21 -22.33
C LEU A 551 -34.87 28.88 -21.76
N GLU A 552 -33.97 27.91 -21.56
CA GLU A 552 -34.25 26.56 -21.05
C GLU A 552 -35.00 26.48 -19.69
N PRO A 553 -34.92 27.46 -18.75
CA PRO A 553 -35.69 27.46 -17.49
C PRO A 553 -37.22 27.45 -17.66
N TYR A 554 -37.74 27.76 -18.85
CA TYR A 554 -39.16 27.66 -19.20
C TYR A 554 -39.35 27.09 -20.60
N SER A 555 -40.27 26.14 -20.75
CA SER A 555 -40.62 25.61 -22.08
C SER A 555 -41.21 26.71 -22.99
N PRO A 556 -41.08 26.61 -24.33
CA PRO A 556 -41.64 27.58 -25.27
C PRO A 556 -43.15 27.83 -25.10
N ALA A 557 -43.89 26.83 -24.61
CA ALA A 557 -45.31 26.97 -24.30
C ALA A 557 -45.58 28.00 -23.17
N VAL A 558 -44.75 28.03 -22.11
CA VAL A 558 -44.88 28.99 -21.01
C VAL A 558 -44.58 30.41 -21.49
N TRP A 559 -43.53 30.58 -22.31
CA TRP A 559 -43.20 31.87 -22.93
C TRP A 559 -44.33 32.43 -23.80
N VAL A 560 -44.94 31.59 -24.65
CA VAL A 560 -46.09 31.97 -25.49
C VAL A 560 -47.32 32.28 -24.63
N MET A 561 -47.62 31.46 -23.62
CA MET A 561 -48.74 31.70 -22.71
C MET A 561 -48.61 33.05 -21.98
N MET A 562 -47.43 33.40 -21.46
CA MET A 562 -47.24 34.67 -20.76
C MET A 562 -47.36 35.87 -21.71
N PHE A 563 -46.54 35.93 -22.77
CA PHE A 563 -46.45 37.12 -23.61
C PHE A 563 -47.65 37.31 -24.55
N VAL A 564 -48.24 36.21 -25.05
CA VAL A 564 -49.27 36.26 -26.10
C VAL A 564 -50.68 36.09 -25.54
N MET A 565 -50.89 35.26 -24.52
CA MET A 565 -52.24 35.04 -23.95
C MET A 565 -52.48 35.92 -22.71
N CYS A 566 -51.68 35.74 -21.65
CA CYS A 566 -51.91 36.44 -20.38
C CYS A 566 -51.80 37.96 -20.51
N LEU A 567 -50.70 38.46 -21.10
CA LEU A 567 -50.45 39.90 -21.19
C LEU A 567 -51.52 40.62 -22.04
N THR A 568 -51.94 40.05 -23.18
CA THR A 568 -52.96 40.70 -24.03
C THR A 568 -54.34 40.69 -23.39
N VAL A 569 -54.73 39.59 -22.71
CA VAL A 569 -56.01 39.50 -22.00
C VAL A 569 -56.05 40.50 -20.84
N VAL A 570 -54.96 40.65 -20.09
CA VAL A 570 -54.87 41.67 -19.02
C VAL A 570 -54.87 43.09 -19.61
N ALA A 571 -54.21 43.34 -20.75
CA ALA A 571 -54.26 44.64 -21.41
C ALA A 571 -55.65 45.02 -21.94
N ILE A 572 -56.37 44.06 -22.52
CA ILE A 572 -57.75 44.27 -22.99
C ILE A 572 -58.69 44.50 -21.81
N THR A 573 -58.59 43.71 -20.73
CA THR A 573 -59.46 43.88 -19.56
C THR A 573 -59.18 45.17 -18.80
N VAL A 574 -57.92 45.59 -18.63
CA VAL A 574 -57.58 46.91 -18.05
C VAL A 574 -58.08 48.06 -18.93
N PHE A 575 -57.95 47.97 -20.26
CA PHE A 575 -58.51 48.96 -21.18
C PHE A 575 -60.05 49.02 -21.10
N VAL A 576 -60.72 47.87 -21.04
CA VAL A 576 -62.18 47.77 -20.88
C VAL A 576 -62.65 48.35 -19.53
N PHE A 577 -61.92 48.11 -18.44
CA PHE A 577 -62.25 48.70 -17.14
C PHE A 577 -62.00 50.21 -17.08
N GLU A 578 -60.96 50.76 -17.72
CA GLU A 578 -60.82 52.22 -17.87
C GLU A 578 -61.91 52.83 -18.77
N TYR A 579 -62.37 52.10 -19.80
CA TYR A 579 -63.43 52.54 -20.71
C TYR A 579 -64.81 52.58 -20.06
N PHE A 580 -65.14 51.61 -19.20
CA PHE A 580 -66.41 51.60 -18.45
C PHE A 580 -66.34 52.33 -17.10
N SER A 581 -65.15 52.68 -16.59
CA SER A 581 -65.03 53.45 -15.35
C SER A 581 -65.45 54.90 -15.55
N PRO A 582 -66.39 55.45 -14.75
CA PRO A 582 -66.77 56.87 -14.83
C PRO A 582 -65.65 57.83 -14.38
N VAL A 583 -64.54 57.30 -13.85
CA VAL A 583 -63.33 58.06 -13.47
C VAL A 583 -62.25 58.01 -14.56
N GLY A 584 -62.28 57.00 -15.44
CA GLY A 584 -61.40 56.87 -16.60
C GLY A 584 -61.98 57.53 -17.85
N TYR A 585 -63.26 57.27 -18.15
CA TYR A 585 -63.93 57.72 -19.37
C TYR A 585 -64.36 59.20 -19.32
N ASN A 586 -63.51 60.07 -19.86
CA ASN A 586 -63.72 61.51 -19.84
C ASN A 586 -64.69 61.95 -20.97
N GLN A 587 -66.00 61.89 -20.70
CA GLN A 587 -67.09 62.21 -21.66
C GLN A 587 -66.89 63.52 -22.45
N ASN A 588 -66.22 64.51 -21.87
CA ASN A 588 -65.93 65.81 -22.47
C ASN A 588 -65.10 65.75 -23.77
N LEU A 589 -64.39 64.65 -24.05
CA LEU A 589 -63.57 64.52 -25.27
C LEU A 589 -64.39 64.23 -26.54
N THR A 590 -65.54 63.57 -26.42
CA THR A 590 -66.45 63.31 -27.57
C THR A 590 -67.09 64.60 -28.13
N SER A 591 -67.02 65.71 -27.36
CA SER A 591 -67.56 67.02 -27.73
C SER A 591 -66.55 67.90 -28.51
N GLY A 592 -65.38 67.37 -28.90
CA GLY A 592 -64.49 67.95 -29.92
C GLY A 592 -63.78 69.27 -29.58
N LYS A 593 -63.94 69.83 -28.38
CA LYS A 593 -63.49 71.21 -28.04
C LYS A 593 -62.02 71.38 -27.61
N ARG A 594 -61.19 70.33 -27.61
CA ARG A 594 -59.72 70.44 -27.49
C ARG A 594 -59.02 69.33 -28.31
N PRO A 595 -57.87 69.62 -28.96
CA PRO A 595 -57.10 68.61 -29.67
C PRO A 595 -56.26 67.77 -28.70
N GLY A 596 -56.82 66.66 -28.24
CA GLY A 596 -56.11 65.65 -27.44
C GLY A 596 -56.90 64.34 -27.45
N GLY A 597 -56.21 63.21 -27.62
CA GLY A 597 -56.84 61.89 -27.60
C GLY A 597 -57.30 61.46 -26.20
N PRO A 598 -57.97 60.30 -26.08
CA PRO A 598 -58.20 59.68 -24.77
C PRO A 598 -56.86 59.48 -24.06
N SER A 599 -56.74 59.89 -22.79
CA SER A 599 -55.45 59.94 -22.09
C SER A 599 -54.78 58.58 -21.93
N PHE A 600 -55.59 57.52 -21.89
CA PHE A 600 -55.14 56.12 -21.81
C PHE A 600 -55.62 55.38 -23.06
N THR A 601 -54.68 54.81 -23.81
CA THR A 601 -54.94 54.03 -25.03
C THR A 601 -54.62 52.55 -24.78
N ILE A 602 -55.16 51.64 -25.60
CA ILE A 602 -54.79 50.22 -25.51
C ILE A 602 -53.28 50.00 -25.70
N GLY A 603 -52.61 50.81 -26.52
CA GLY A 603 -51.14 50.83 -26.63
C GLY A 603 -50.44 51.19 -25.32
N LYS A 604 -50.87 52.26 -24.63
CA LYS A 604 -50.36 52.59 -23.29
C LYS A 604 -50.64 51.47 -22.28
N SER A 605 -51.79 50.78 -22.38
CA SER A 605 -52.13 49.67 -21.49
C SER A 605 -51.23 48.45 -21.69
N ILE A 606 -50.96 48.07 -22.95
CA ILE A 606 -50.01 46.99 -23.29
C ILE A 606 -48.60 47.36 -22.83
N TRP A 607 -48.16 48.60 -23.09
CA TRP A 607 -46.82 49.08 -22.73
C TRP A 607 -46.62 49.16 -21.21
N LEU A 608 -47.65 49.56 -20.45
CA LEU A 608 -47.66 49.55 -18.98
C LEU A 608 -47.48 48.13 -18.43
N LEU A 609 -48.22 47.16 -18.97
CA LEU A 609 -48.18 45.78 -18.50
C LEU A 609 -46.87 45.06 -18.90
N TRP A 610 -46.28 45.42 -20.04
CA TRP A 610 -44.90 45.06 -20.39
C TRP A 610 -43.88 45.66 -19.41
N ALA A 611 -43.95 46.97 -19.13
CA ALA A 611 -43.03 47.62 -18.20
C ALA A 611 -43.10 47.02 -16.78
N LEU A 612 -44.29 46.60 -16.34
CA LEU A 612 -44.48 45.89 -15.06
C LEU A 612 -43.82 44.51 -15.03
N VAL A 613 -43.83 43.75 -16.13
CA VAL A 613 -43.10 42.47 -16.24
C VAL A 613 -41.59 42.68 -16.14
N PHE A 614 -41.08 43.75 -16.75
CA PHE A 614 -39.66 44.14 -16.69
C PHE A 614 -39.37 45.16 -15.57
N ASN A 615 -39.89 44.88 -14.37
CA ASN A 615 -39.61 45.58 -13.11
C ASN A 615 -39.66 47.13 -13.17
N ASN A 616 -40.71 47.67 -13.79
CA ASN A 616 -40.97 49.11 -13.96
C ASN A 616 -39.87 49.88 -14.72
N SER A 617 -39.22 49.23 -15.70
CA SER A 617 -38.18 49.82 -16.55
C SER A 617 -38.59 51.07 -17.36
N VAL A 618 -39.89 51.34 -17.52
CA VAL A 618 -40.40 52.56 -18.20
C VAL A 618 -41.51 53.21 -17.35
N PRO A 619 -41.37 54.48 -16.93
CA PRO A 619 -42.39 55.20 -16.17
C PRO A 619 -43.56 55.62 -17.09
N ILE A 620 -44.76 55.14 -16.79
CA ILE A 620 -45.98 55.33 -17.58
C ILE A 620 -47.11 55.82 -16.67
N GLU A 621 -48.08 56.55 -17.22
CA GLU A 621 -49.25 57.03 -16.46
C GLU A 621 -50.12 55.87 -15.97
N ASN A 622 -50.26 55.72 -14.65
CA ASN A 622 -51.11 54.71 -14.03
C ASN A 622 -52.61 54.94 -14.37
N PRO A 623 -53.40 53.86 -14.53
CA PRO A 623 -54.84 53.95 -14.79
C PRO A 623 -55.58 54.65 -13.64
N LYS A 624 -56.72 55.26 -13.93
CA LYS A 624 -57.46 56.12 -12.98
C LYS A 624 -58.47 55.33 -12.14
N GLY A 625 -59.16 54.37 -12.76
CA GLY A 625 -60.17 53.53 -12.13
C GLY A 625 -59.62 52.68 -10.98
N THR A 626 -60.41 52.51 -9.92
CA THR A 626 -60.05 51.70 -8.75
C THR A 626 -59.96 50.21 -9.09
N THR A 627 -60.88 49.71 -9.92
CA THR A 627 -60.85 48.35 -10.49
C THR A 627 -59.58 48.11 -11.30
N SER A 628 -59.24 49.03 -12.20
CA SER A 628 -58.03 49.01 -13.03
C SER A 628 -56.75 48.97 -12.18
N LYS A 629 -56.69 49.74 -11.10
CA LYS A 629 -55.57 49.74 -10.14
C LYS A 629 -55.42 48.41 -9.40
N ILE A 630 -56.53 47.81 -8.97
CA ILE A 630 -56.51 46.48 -8.32
C ILE A 630 -56.06 45.41 -9.32
N MET A 631 -56.55 45.44 -10.56
CA MET A 631 -56.13 44.53 -11.63
C MET A 631 -54.63 44.66 -11.94
N VAL A 632 -54.12 45.88 -12.03
CA VAL A 632 -52.67 46.16 -12.22
C VAL A 632 -51.84 45.71 -11.02
N LEU A 633 -52.34 45.83 -9.78
CA LEU A 633 -51.64 45.35 -8.58
C LEU A 633 -51.56 43.81 -8.54
N ILE A 634 -52.64 43.11 -8.91
CA ILE A 634 -52.64 41.64 -9.04
C ILE A 634 -51.68 41.19 -10.15
N TRP A 635 -51.66 41.88 -11.31
CA TRP A 635 -50.70 41.63 -12.37
C TRP A 635 -49.25 41.87 -11.92
N ALA A 636 -48.99 42.95 -11.18
CA ALA A 636 -47.65 43.25 -10.66
C ALA A 636 -47.16 42.16 -9.68
N PHE A 637 -48.04 41.64 -8.82
CA PHE A 637 -47.72 40.52 -7.94
C PHE A 637 -47.40 39.23 -8.72
N PHE A 638 -48.20 38.90 -9.74
CA PHE A 638 -47.93 37.79 -10.65
C PHE A 638 -46.60 37.95 -11.42
N ALA A 639 -46.32 39.15 -11.92
CA ALA A 639 -45.08 39.47 -12.62
C ALA A 639 -43.83 39.33 -11.72
N VAL A 640 -43.90 39.77 -10.46
CA VAL A 640 -42.83 39.57 -9.48
C VAL A 640 -42.62 38.09 -9.16
N ILE A 641 -43.68 37.30 -9.02
CA ILE A 641 -43.58 35.84 -8.85
C ILE A 641 -42.94 35.18 -10.07
N PHE A 642 -43.35 35.55 -11.29
CA PHE A 642 -42.78 35.01 -12.53
C PHE A 642 -41.28 35.33 -12.65
N LEU A 643 -40.88 36.57 -12.33
CA LEU A 643 -39.48 37.00 -12.35
C LEU A 643 -38.65 36.27 -11.29
N ALA A 644 -39.16 36.10 -10.07
CA ALA A 644 -38.49 35.36 -9.00
C ALA A 644 -38.39 33.85 -9.32
N SER A 645 -39.40 33.27 -9.95
CA SER A 645 -39.37 31.88 -10.43
C SER A 645 -38.38 31.71 -11.60
N TYR A 646 -38.25 32.70 -12.47
CA TYR A 646 -37.25 32.70 -13.55
C TYR A 646 -35.83 32.72 -12.98
N THR A 647 -35.53 33.65 -12.06
CA THR A 647 -34.19 33.75 -11.47
C THR A 647 -33.85 32.53 -10.60
N ALA A 648 -34.82 31.96 -9.88
CA ALA A 648 -34.64 30.73 -9.12
C ALA A 648 -34.35 29.52 -10.03
N ASN A 649 -35.13 29.32 -11.10
CA ASN A 649 -34.93 28.20 -12.03
C ASN A 649 -33.61 28.35 -12.81
N LEU A 650 -33.27 29.57 -13.25
CA LEU A 650 -31.99 29.84 -13.90
C LEU A 650 -30.81 29.57 -12.96
N ALA A 651 -30.87 30.02 -11.71
CA ALA A 651 -29.83 29.73 -10.71
C ALA A 651 -29.71 28.23 -10.43
N ALA A 652 -30.82 27.52 -10.27
CA ALA A 652 -30.83 26.07 -10.07
C ALA A 652 -30.21 25.30 -11.26
N PHE A 653 -30.46 25.75 -12.49
CA PHE A 653 -29.84 25.18 -13.70
C PHE A 653 -28.34 25.51 -13.79
N MET A 654 -27.92 26.74 -13.49
CA MET A 654 -26.50 27.14 -13.48
C MET A 654 -25.68 26.43 -12.39
N ILE A 655 -26.31 25.98 -11.29
CA ILE A 655 -25.66 25.16 -10.24
C ILE A 655 -25.46 23.71 -10.72
N GLN A 656 -26.20 23.24 -11.71
CA GLN A 656 -26.08 21.88 -12.26
C GLN A 656 -25.02 21.84 -13.38
N GLU A 657 -23.73 21.89 -13.01
CA GLU A 657 -22.65 21.58 -13.95
C GLU A 657 -22.74 20.12 -14.42
N GLN A 658 -23.43 19.90 -15.55
CA GLN A 658 -23.52 18.59 -16.17
C GLN A 658 -22.20 18.25 -16.87
N TYR A 659 -21.34 17.49 -16.19
CA TYR A 659 -20.20 16.83 -16.81
C TYR A 659 -20.68 15.87 -17.90
N ILE A 660 -20.26 16.12 -19.14
CA ILE A 660 -20.57 15.27 -20.29
C ILE A 660 -19.39 14.32 -20.51
N ASP A 661 -19.64 13.00 -20.43
CA ASP A 661 -18.67 11.99 -20.86
C ASP A 661 -18.29 12.26 -22.32
N THR A 662 -17.01 12.58 -22.57
CA THR A 662 -16.54 13.08 -23.88
C THR A 662 -16.69 12.06 -25.01
N VAL A 663 -16.82 10.78 -24.67
CA VAL A 663 -16.97 9.64 -25.58
C VAL A 663 -17.94 8.64 -24.95
N SER A 664 -18.80 8.01 -25.74
CA SER A 664 -19.85 7.11 -25.25
C SER A 664 -19.39 5.68 -24.92
N GLY A 665 -18.26 5.24 -25.49
CA GLY A 665 -17.71 3.90 -25.31
C GLY A 665 -16.70 3.53 -26.40
N LEU A 666 -16.14 2.32 -26.35
CA LEU A 666 -15.16 1.84 -27.34
C LEU A 666 -15.74 1.74 -28.77
N SER A 667 -17.06 1.53 -28.89
CA SER A 667 -17.80 1.49 -30.16
C SER A 667 -18.15 2.87 -30.73
N ASP A 668 -17.78 3.97 -30.07
CA ASP A 668 -18.07 5.33 -30.54
C ASP A 668 -17.44 5.61 -31.92
N ARG A 669 -18.14 6.40 -32.76
CA ARG A 669 -17.64 6.81 -34.08
C ARG A 669 -16.29 7.51 -34.00
N LYS A 670 -16.00 8.20 -32.89
CA LYS A 670 -14.70 8.85 -32.62
C LYS A 670 -13.52 7.87 -32.61
N PHE A 671 -13.71 6.63 -32.16
CA PHE A 671 -12.69 5.57 -32.23
C PHE A 671 -12.64 4.86 -33.58
N GLN A 672 -13.80 4.63 -34.21
CA GLN A 672 -13.87 3.95 -35.51
C GLN A 672 -13.31 4.81 -36.65
N ARG A 673 -13.52 6.13 -36.60
CA ARG A 673 -13.11 7.09 -37.64
C ARG A 673 -12.52 8.37 -37.02
N PRO A 674 -11.34 8.31 -36.39
CA PRO A 674 -10.71 9.45 -35.71
C PRO A 674 -10.33 10.62 -36.63
N GLN A 675 -10.44 10.44 -37.96
CA GLN A 675 -10.23 11.50 -38.97
C GLN A 675 -11.52 12.24 -39.37
N GLU A 676 -12.71 11.78 -38.96
CA GLU A 676 -13.97 12.54 -39.17
C GLU A 676 -14.09 13.74 -38.21
N GLN A 677 -13.37 13.71 -37.08
CA GLN A 677 -13.26 14.83 -36.14
C GLN A 677 -12.03 15.70 -36.47
N TYR A 678 -12.18 17.02 -36.37
CA TYR A 678 -11.07 17.97 -36.37
C TYR A 678 -10.96 18.67 -34.99
N PRO A 679 -9.78 18.74 -34.36
CA PRO A 679 -8.56 17.98 -34.69
C PRO A 679 -8.79 16.46 -34.55
N PRO A 680 -7.95 15.62 -35.20
CA PRO A 680 -8.14 14.17 -35.19
C PRO A 680 -7.95 13.57 -33.80
N PHE A 681 -8.85 12.66 -33.42
CA PHE A 681 -8.94 12.11 -32.06
C PHE A 681 -7.78 11.14 -31.75
N ARG A 682 -6.96 11.44 -30.72
CA ARG A 682 -5.73 10.71 -30.39
C ARG A 682 -5.96 9.73 -29.25
N PHE A 683 -5.80 8.44 -29.51
CA PHE A 683 -5.94 7.40 -28.50
C PHE A 683 -4.89 6.30 -28.64
N GLY A 684 -4.53 5.67 -27.52
CA GLY A 684 -3.42 4.72 -27.42
C GLY A 684 -3.63 3.68 -26.33
N THR A 685 -2.80 2.63 -26.35
CA THR A 685 -2.71 1.60 -25.30
C THR A 685 -1.24 1.26 -24.98
N VAL A 686 -1.01 0.34 -24.04
CA VAL A 686 0.32 -0.22 -23.76
C VAL A 686 0.62 -1.35 -24.76
N PRO A 687 1.72 -1.28 -25.54
CA PRO A 687 2.01 -2.27 -26.56
C PRO A 687 2.41 -3.61 -25.95
N ASN A 688 2.09 -4.70 -26.65
CA ASN A 688 2.29 -6.11 -26.27
C ASN A 688 1.34 -6.64 -25.17
N GLY A 689 0.36 -5.85 -24.72
CA GLY A 689 -0.69 -6.30 -23.79
C GLY A 689 -1.82 -7.10 -24.45
N SER A 690 -2.69 -7.70 -23.63
CA SER A 690 -3.93 -8.36 -24.08
C SER A 690 -4.87 -7.39 -24.80
N THR A 691 -4.96 -6.15 -24.33
CA THR A 691 -5.77 -5.07 -24.92
C THR A 691 -5.36 -4.77 -26.36
N GLU A 692 -4.05 -4.64 -26.63
CA GLU A 692 -3.56 -4.43 -28.00
C GLU A 692 -3.87 -5.64 -28.91
N ARG A 693 -3.69 -6.87 -28.40
CA ARG A 693 -3.99 -8.10 -29.15
C ARG A 693 -5.48 -8.22 -29.50
N ASN A 694 -6.37 -7.90 -28.56
CA ASN A 694 -7.82 -7.90 -28.76
C ASN A 694 -8.24 -6.84 -29.80
N ILE A 695 -7.81 -5.59 -29.62
CA ILE A 695 -8.12 -4.49 -30.57
C ILE A 695 -7.58 -4.81 -31.96
N ARG A 696 -6.37 -5.38 -32.07
CA ARG A 696 -5.80 -5.81 -33.36
C ARG A 696 -6.60 -6.91 -34.07
N SER A 697 -7.27 -7.78 -33.32
CA SER A 697 -8.10 -8.86 -33.89
C SER A 697 -9.50 -8.38 -34.26
N ASN A 698 -10.09 -7.50 -33.46
CA ASN A 698 -11.49 -7.08 -33.59
C ASN A 698 -11.67 -5.78 -34.37
N TYR A 699 -10.68 -4.89 -34.36
CA TYR A 699 -10.74 -3.53 -34.92
C TYR A 699 -9.40 -3.15 -35.60
N PRO A 700 -9.06 -3.75 -36.77
CA PRO A 700 -7.75 -3.56 -37.41
C PRO A 700 -7.47 -2.10 -37.83
N ASP A 701 -8.48 -1.36 -38.28
CA ASP A 701 -8.33 0.06 -38.65
C ASP A 701 -8.04 0.93 -37.41
N MET A 702 -8.75 0.65 -36.31
CA MET A 702 -8.54 1.29 -35.01
C MET A 702 -7.11 1.01 -34.50
N HIS A 703 -6.64 -0.24 -34.57
CA HIS A 703 -5.27 -0.62 -34.21
C HIS A 703 -4.23 0.14 -35.04
N THR A 704 -4.44 0.24 -36.36
CA THR A 704 -3.54 0.94 -37.30
C THR A 704 -3.41 2.44 -37.00
N HIS A 705 -4.45 3.06 -36.44
CA HIS A 705 -4.38 4.43 -35.92
C HIS A 705 -3.69 4.48 -34.54
N MET A 706 -4.15 3.65 -33.62
CA MET A 706 -3.71 3.57 -32.21
C MET A 706 -2.20 3.37 -32.04
N VAL A 707 -1.57 2.54 -32.89
CA VAL A 707 -0.12 2.25 -32.85
C VAL A 707 0.75 3.51 -32.89
N LYS A 708 0.27 4.60 -33.49
CA LYS A 708 0.99 5.90 -33.57
C LYS A 708 1.04 6.66 -32.25
N TYR A 709 0.16 6.33 -31.30
CA TYR A 709 -0.03 7.04 -30.03
C TYR A 709 0.11 6.13 -28.80
N ASN A 710 0.54 4.87 -28.98
CA ASN A 710 0.80 3.91 -27.90
C ASN A 710 1.84 4.43 -26.90
N GLN A 711 1.63 4.10 -25.63
CA GLN A 711 2.40 4.60 -24.48
C GLN A 711 3.25 3.48 -23.86
N ARG A 712 4.37 3.82 -23.19
CA ARG A 712 5.29 2.82 -22.66
C ARG A 712 4.80 2.20 -21.34
N SER A 713 4.24 3.02 -20.46
CA SER A 713 3.61 2.60 -19.20
C SER A 713 2.27 3.29 -18.99
N VAL A 714 1.51 2.84 -17.99
CA VAL A 714 0.22 3.42 -17.59
C VAL A 714 0.41 4.84 -17.05
N GLU A 715 1.51 5.11 -16.34
CA GLU A 715 1.85 6.43 -15.78
C GLU A 715 2.21 7.46 -16.87
N ASP A 716 2.92 7.03 -17.92
CA ASP A 716 3.22 7.85 -19.10
C ASP A 716 1.93 8.22 -19.86
N ALA A 717 0.97 7.30 -19.91
CA ALA A 717 -0.35 7.57 -20.48
C ALA A 717 -1.16 8.53 -19.61
N LEU A 718 -1.15 8.33 -18.28
CA LEU A 718 -1.86 9.16 -17.30
C LEU A 718 -1.39 10.62 -17.36
N THR A 719 -0.08 10.84 -17.45
CA THR A 719 0.50 12.18 -17.64
C THR A 719 0.19 12.74 -19.03
N SER A 720 0.20 11.91 -20.09
CA SER A 720 -0.17 12.33 -21.44
C SER A 720 -1.62 12.77 -21.60
N LEU A 721 -2.56 12.13 -20.88
CA LEU A 721 -3.96 12.59 -20.76
C LEU A 721 -4.03 13.94 -20.05
N LYS A 722 -3.41 14.06 -18.86
CA LYS A 722 -3.38 15.32 -18.07
C LYS A 722 -2.76 16.50 -18.82
N MET A 723 -1.82 16.24 -19.74
CA MET A 723 -1.20 17.25 -20.61
C MET A 723 -1.96 17.56 -21.90
N GLY A 724 -3.10 16.91 -22.19
CA GLY A 724 -3.80 17.05 -23.48
C GLY A 724 -2.98 16.58 -24.69
N LYS A 725 -1.99 15.70 -24.49
CA LYS A 725 -1.21 15.06 -25.56
C LYS A 725 -1.95 13.86 -26.16
N LEU A 726 -2.80 13.23 -25.35
CA LEU A 726 -3.65 12.09 -25.68
C LEU A 726 -5.08 12.46 -25.24
N ASP A 727 -6.09 12.09 -26.03
CA ASP A 727 -7.49 12.43 -25.76
C ASP A 727 -8.24 11.31 -25.02
N ALA A 728 -7.85 10.05 -25.27
CA ALA A 728 -8.33 8.87 -24.55
C ALA A 728 -7.26 7.77 -24.43
N PHE A 729 -7.25 7.05 -23.32
CA PHE A 729 -6.36 5.90 -23.09
C PHE A 729 -7.18 4.63 -22.89
N ILE A 730 -6.80 3.55 -23.57
CA ILE A 730 -7.55 2.28 -23.57
C ILE A 730 -6.71 1.22 -22.84
N TYR A 731 -7.18 0.69 -21.73
CA TYR A 731 -6.44 -0.29 -20.91
C TYR A 731 -7.39 -1.16 -20.05
N ASP A 732 -6.82 -1.98 -19.17
CA ASP A 732 -7.56 -2.85 -18.25
C ASP A 732 -8.36 -2.04 -17.21
N ALA A 733 -9.65 -2.33 -17.09
CA ALA A 733 -10.60 -1.54 -16.32
C ALA A 733 -10.26 -1.46 -14.83
N ALA A 734 -9.81 -2.56 -14.21
CA ALA A 734 -9.47 -2.55 -12.79
C ALA A 734 -8.24 -1.67 -12.48
N VAL A 735 -7.26 -1.62 -13.40
CA VAL A 735 -6.11 -0.71 -13.29
C VAL A 735 -6.55 0.74 -13.52
N LEU A 736 -7.41 1.00 -14.52
CA LEU A 736 -7.91 2.35 -14.79
C LEU A 736 -8.79 2.89 -13.65
N ASN A 737 -9.65 2.06 -13.05
CA ASN A 737 -10.48 2.44 -11.90
C ASN A 737 -9.60 2.82 -10.69
N TYR A 738 -8.55 2.04 -10.40
CA TYR A 738 -7.57 2.35 -9.35
C TYR A 738 -6.82 3.67 -9.64
N MET A 739 -6.34 3.86 -10.88
CA MET A 739 -5.59 5.06 -11.27
C MET A 739 -6.46 6.33 -11.27
N ALA A 740 -7.75 6.23 -11.60
CA ALA A 740 -8.70 7.33 -11.46
C ALA A 740 -9.01 7.61 -9.98
N GLY A 741 -9.25 6.57 -9.18
CA GLY A 741 -9.51 6.69 -7.74
C GLY A 741 -8.37 7.34 -6.96
N LYS A 742 -7.13 7.22 -7.46
CA LYS A 742 -5.90 7.75 -6.84
C LYS A 742 -5.49 9.15 -7.33
N ASP A 743 -6.20 9.74 -8.30
CA ASP A 743 -5.78 11.02 -8.89
C ASP A 743 -5.93 12.21 -7.92
N GLU A 744 -4.83 12.89 -7.57
CA GLU A 744 -4.77 13.96 -6.55
C GLU A 744 -5.71 15.16 -6.79
N GLY A 745 -6.30 15.29 -7.99
CA GLY A 745 -7.30 16.30 -8.31
C GLY A 745 -8.51 15.78 -9.07
N CYS A 746 -8.75 14.46 -9.05
CA CYS A 746 -9.91 13.78 -9.65
C CYS A 746 -10.26 14.25 -11.08
N LYS A 747 -9.24 14.53 -11.92
CA LYS A 747 -9.40 15.09 -13.28
C LYS A 747 -9.63 14.02 -14.33
N LEU A 748 -9.36 12.76 -14.00
CA LEU A 748 -9.45 11.61 -14.89
C LEU A 748 -10.62 10.73 -14.49
N VAL A 749 -11.39 10.25 -15.48
CA VAL A 749 -12.54 9.38 -15.28
C VAL A 749 -12.54 8.22 -16.27
N THR A 750 -13.09 7.09 -15.83
CA THR A 750 -13.41 5.94 -16.67
C THR A 750 -14.83 6.06 -17.20
N ILE A 751 -15.02 5.87 -18.50
CA ILE A 751 -16.29 6.15 -19.21
C ILE A 751 -17.47 5.34 -18.64
N GLY A 752 -18.66 5.95 -18.64
CA GLY A 752 -19.92 5.23 -18.47
C GLY A 752 -20.16 4.67 -17.07
N SER A 753 -19.57 5.30 -16.04
CA SER A 753 -19.65 4.86 -14.63
C SER A 753 -19.10 3.44 -14.39
N GLY A 754 -18.00 3.09 -15.07
CA GLY A 754 -17.32 1.79 -14.90
C GLY A 754 -17.83 0.67 -15.80
N LYS A 755 -18.64 0.98 -16.83
CA LYS A 755 -19.02 0.01 -17.86
C LYS A 755 -17.80 -0.46 -18.64
N VAL A 756 -17.53 -1.77 -18.58
CA VAL A 756 -16.42 -2.40 -19.30
C VAL A 756 -16.85 -3.00 -20.64
N PHE A 757 -15.95 -2.96 -21.62
CA PHE A 757 -16.08 -3.63 -22.92
C PHE A 757 -15.30 -4.94 -22.88
N ALA A 758 -15.85 -6.01 -23.46
CA ALA A 758 -15.28 -7.37 -23.39
C ALA A 758 -14.98 -7.80 -21.93
N THR A 759 -16.05 -8.07 -21.18
CA THR A 759 -16.01 -8.61 -19.82
C THR A 759 -15.15 -9.88 -19.75
N THR A 760 -14.15 -9.87 -18.88
CA THR A 760 -13.28 -11.00 -18.53
C THR A 760 -13.00 -10.95 -17.03
N GLY A 761 -12.01 -11.67 -16.54
CA GLY A 761 -11.52 -11.51 -15.18
C GLY A 761 -10.04 -11.83 -15.06
N TYR A 762 -9.49 -11.53 -13.89
CA TYR A 762 -8.18 -12.05 -13.51
C TYR A 762 -8.34 -13.48 -13.00
N GLY A 763 -7.60 -14.41 -13.61
CA GLY A 763 -7.59 -15.83 -13.26
C GLY A 763 -6.18 -16.27 -12.87
N ILE A 764 -6.09 -17.18 -11.91
CA ILE A 764 -4.84 -17.84 -11.56
C ILE A 764 -4.54 -18.86 -12.66
N ALA A 765 -3.38 -18.78 -13.31
CA ALA A 765 -2.97 -19.78 -14.30
C ALA A 765 -2.28 -20.95 -13.60
N LEU A 766 -2.66 -22.17 -13.97
CA LEU A 766 -2.12 -23.43 -13.47
C LEU A 766 -1.58 -24.26 -14.64
N GLN A 767 -0.65 -25.18 -14.36
CA GLN A 767 -0.29 -26.21 -15.34
C GLN A 767 -1.54 -26.97 -15.82
N LYS A 768 -1.56 -27.35 -17.10
CA LYS A 768 -2.67 -28.09 -17.70
C LYS A 768 -2.93 -29.40 -16.94
N ASP A 769 -4.19 -29.70 -16.68
CA ASP A 769 -4.66 -30.86 -15.89
C ASP A 769 -4.15 -30.90 -14.44
N SER A 770 -3.77 -29.75 -13.86
CA SER A 770 -3.27 -29.67 -12.48
C SER A 770 -4.32 -30.10 -11.43
N ARG A 771 -3.92 -31.06 -10.57
CA ARG A 771 -4.70 -31.55 -9.42
C ARG A 771 -5.21 -30.46 -8.48
N TRP A 772 -4.54 -29.30 -8.45
CA TRP A 772 -4.85 -28.20 -7.54
C TRP A 772 -6.00 -27.32 -8.02
N LYS A 773 -6.31 -27.31 -9.33
CA LYS A 773 -7.35 -26.47 -9.96
C LYS A 773 -8.67 -26.49 -9.18
N ARG A 774 -9.27 -27.68 -9.00
CA ARG A 774 -10.55 -27.85 -8.30
C ARG A 774 -10.52 -27.38 -6.84
N ALA A 775 -9.38 -27.53 -6.14
CA ALA A 775 -9.26 -27.10 -4.75
C ALA A 775 -9.15 -25.57 -4.64
N ILE A 776 -8.43 -24.93 -5.57
CA ILE A 776 -8.31 -23.48 -5.68
C ILE A 776 -9.65 -22.86 -6.10
N ASP A 777 -10.33 -23.43 -7.10
CA ASP A 777 -11.64 -22.95 -7.56
C ASP A 777 -12.68 -22.93 -6.44
N LEU A 778 -12.77 -24.01 -5.65
CA LEU A 778 -13.67 -24.07 -4.50
C LEU A 778 -13.32 -23.06 -3.41
N ALA A 779 -12.02 -22.82 -3.15
CA ALA A 779 -11.57 -21.83 -2.17
C ALA A 779 -11.83 -20.38 -2.64
N LEU A 780 -11.65 -20.08 -3.93
CA LEU A 780 -11.99 -18.77 -4.50
C LEU A 780 -13.49 -18.50 -4.46
N LEU A 781 -14.33 -19.49 -4.84
CA LEU A 781 -15.79 -19.39 -4.71
C LEU A 781 -16.22 -19.19 -3.25
N GLN A 782 -15.53 -19.83 -2.29
CA GLN A 782 -15.76 -19.56 -0.88
C GLN A 782 -15.40 -18.11 -0.51
N PHE A 783 -14.24 -17.58 -0.92
CA PHE A 783 -13.85 -16.20 -0.56
C PHE A 783 -14.75 -15.12 -1.16
N LEU A 784 -15.37 -15.41 -2.31
CA LEU A 784 -16.43 -14.60 -2.90
C LEU A 784 -17.73 -14.66 -2.06
N GLY A 785 -18.10 -15.85 -1.58
CA GLY A 785 -19.26 -16.05 -0.70
C GLY A 785 -19.12 -15.46 0.71
N ASP A 786 -17.93 -15.55 1.31
CA ASP A 786 -17.59 -15.00 2.63
C ASP A 786 -17.40 -13.45 2.61
N GLY A 787 -17.55 -12.83 1.43
CA GLY A 787 -17.39 -11.39 1.20
C GLY A 787 -15.95 -10.89 1.40
N ASP A 788 -14.97 -11.78 1.41
CA ASP A 788 -13.59 -11.45 1.75
C ASP A 788 -12.79 -10.86 0.59
N THR A 789 -13.14 -11.20 -0.65
CA THR A 789 -12.63 -10.50 -1.84
C THR A 789 -13.02 -9.03 -1.83
N GLN A 790 -14.27 -8.72 -1.45
CA GLN A 790 -14.78 -7.35 -1.35
C GLN A 790 -14.06 -6.55 -0.25
N LYS A 791 -13.69 -7.19 0.87
CA LYS A 791 -12.87 -6.56 1.93
C LYS A 791 -11.44 -6.25 1.45
N LEU A 792 -10.87 -7.12 0.61
CA LEU A 792 -9.56 -6.86 -0.01
C LEU A 792 -9.67 -5.78 -1.11
N GLU A 793 -10.80 -5.70 -1.82
CA GLU A 793 -11.06 -4.69 -2.84
C GLU A 793 -11.16 -3.28 -2.22
N THR A 794 -11.89 -3.14 -1.11
CA THR A 794 -11.99 -1.85 -0.39
C THR A 794 -10.67 -1.42 0.26
N VAL A 795 -9.74 -2.34 0.53
CA VAL A 795 -8.38 -2.05 1.03
C VAL A 795 -7.39 -1.70 -0.08
N TRP A 796 -7.41 -2.41 -1.22
CA TRP A 796 -6.36 -2.32 -2.24
C TRP A 796 -6.77 -1.58 -3.53
N LEU A 797 -8.05 -1.61 -3.91
CA LEU A 797 -8.58 -1.01 -5.15
C LEU A 797 -9.39 0.27 -4.92
N SER A 798 -9.84 0.52 -3.68
CA SER A 798 -10.49 1.78 -3.30
C SER A 798 -9.56 2.99 -3.49
N GLY A 799 -10.16 4.14 -3.76
CA GLY A 799 -9.46 5.39 -4.00
C GLY A 799 -10.25 6.61 -3.55
N ILE A 800 -9.53 7.69 -3.25
CA ILE A 800 -10.03 8.95 -2.70
C ILE A 800 -11.16 9.53 -3.56
N CYS A 801 -11.00 9.50 -4.90
CA CYS A 801 -11.96 10.10 -5.84
C CYS A 801 -13.30 9.35 -5.99
N GLN A 802 -13.54 8.23 -5.30
CA GLN A 802 -14.84 7.51 -5.42
C GLN A 802 -16.03 8.31 -4.88
N ASN A 803 -15.80 9.26 -3.97
CA ASN A 803 -16.86 9.94 -3.22
C ASN A 803 -17.12 11.40 -3.62
N GLU A 804 -16.36 11.99 -4.56
CA GLU A 804 -16.69 13.31 -5.14
C GLU A 804 -17.88 13.21 -6.13
N LYS A 805 -19.06 12.93 -5.56
CA LYS A 805 -20.35 13.21 -6.20
C LYS A 805 -20.78 14.63 -5.85
N ASN A 806 -20.49 15.54 -6.77
CA ASN A 806 -21.23 16.79 -6.98
C ASN A 806 -20.99 17.95 -5.99
N GLU A 807 -19.91 17.97 -5.19
CA GLU A 807 -19.46 19.23 -4.55
C GLU A 807 -18.66 20.08 -5.52
N VAL A 808 -19.36 20.70 -6.46
CA VAL A 808 -18.76 21.51 -7.53
C VAL A 808 -18.49 22.93 -7.04
N MET A 809 -17.22 23.33 -6.98
CA MET A 809 -16.84 24.74 -6.98
C MET A 809 -17.19 25.34 -8.34
N SER A 810 -18.40 25.92 -8.45
CA SER A 810 -18.95 26.51 -9.68
C SER A 810 -17.91 27.31 -10.45
N SER A 811 -17.68 26.93 -11.69
CA SER A 811 -16.83 27.69 -12.61
C SER A 811 -17.44 29.08 -12.88
N LYS A 812 -16.58 30.05 -13.20
CA LYS A 812 -17.04 31.40 -13.56
C LYS A 812 -17.72 31.36 -14.92
N LEU A 813 -18.90 31.97 -15.01
CA LEU A 813 -19.59 32.20 -16.27
C LEU A 813 -18.70 32.98 -17.25
N ASP A 814 -18.34 32.33 -18.35
CA ASP A 814 -17.54 32.93 -19.44
C ASP A 814 -18.44 33.63 -20.48
N ILE A 815 -17.83 34.42 -21.36
CA ILE A 815 -18.50 35.18 -22.42
C ILE A 815 -19.27 34.25 -23.36
N ASP A 816 -18.70 33.09 -23.69
CA ASP A 816 -19.32 32.08 -24.57
C ASP A 816 -20.65 31.55 -23.99
N ASN A 817 -20.73 31.37 -22.66
CA ASN A 817 -21.95 30.95 -21.98
C ASN A 817 -23.07 32.02 -22.05
N MET A 818 -22.70 33.30 -22.23
CA MET A 818 -23.65 34.42 -22.40
C MET A 818 -23.89 34.81 -23.87
N ALA A 819 -23.21 34.19 -24.84
CA ALA A 819 -23.26 34.54 -26.26
C ALA A 819 -24.69 34.61 -26.82
N GLY A 820 -25.59 33.71 -26.38
CA GLY A 820 -26.99 33.69 -26.80
C GLY A 820 -27.76 34.98 -26.50
N VAL A 821 -27.47 35.66 -25.40
CA VAL A 821 -28.11 36.94 -25.03
C VAL A 821 -27.66 38.05 -25.97
N PHE A 822 -26.36 38.07 -26.32
CA PHE A 822 -25.82 39.03 -27.30
C PHE A 822 -26.38 38.80 -28.72
N TYR A 823 -26.55 37.55 -29.14
CA TYR A 823 -27.21 37.23 -30.42
C TYR A 823 -28.67 37.72 -30.45
N MET A 824 -29.44 37.51 -29.38
CA MET A 824 -30.83 38.00 -29.29
C MET A 824 -30.91 39.53 -29.31
N LEU A 825 -29.97 40.23 -28.65
CA LEU A 825 -29.88 41.69 -28.70
C LEU A 825 -29.61 42.19 -30.13
N LEU A 826 -28.69 41.55 -30.86
CA LEU A 826 -28.37 41.89 -32.24
C LEU A 826 -29.59 41.69 -33.16
N VAL A 827 -30.31 40.57 -33.02
CA VAL A 827 -31.56 40.31 -33.74
C VAL A 827 -32.63 41.37 -33.42
N ALA A 828 -32.78 41.75 -32.15
CA ALA A 828 -33.73 42.80 -31.75
C ALA A 828 -33.37 44.18 -32.34
N MET A 829 -32.08 44.52 -32.43
CA MET A 829 -31.60 45.73 -33.11
C MET A 829 -31.84 45.68 -34.63
N GLY A 830 -31.68 44.52 -35.27
CA GLY A 830 -32.04 44.33 -36.67
C GLY A 830 -33.54 44.50 -36.94
N LEU A 831 -34.39 43.97 -36.05
CA LEU A 831 -35.84 44.10 -36.13
C LEU A 831 -36.31 45.54 -35.87
N SER A 832 -35.72 46.27 -34.92
CA SER A 832 -36.09 47.66 -34.68
C SER A 832 -35.68 48.59 -35.84
N LEU A 833 -34.53 48.34 -36.48
CA LEU A 833 -34.14 49.01 -37.72
C LEU A 833 -35.09 48.70 -38.89
N LEU A 834 -35.57 47.46 -39.01
CA LEU A 834 -36.60 47.08 -40.00
C LEU A 834 -37.93 47.79 -39.74
N VAL A 835 -38.38 47.86 -38.49
CA VAL A 835 -39.60 48.61 -38.11
C VAL A 835 -39.44 50.10 -38.39
N PHE A 836 -38.31 50.71 -38.04
CA PHE A 836 -38.01 52.11 -38.35
C PHE A 836 -38.00 52.38 -39.86
N ALA A 837 -37.37 51.50 -40.66
CA ALA A 837 -37.40 51.60 -42.12
C ALA A 837 -38.81 51.44 -42.69
N TRP A 838 -39.64 50.56 -42.11
CA TRP A 838 -41.04 50.34 -42.50
C TRP A 838 -41.93 51.54 -42.14
N GLU A 839 -41.77 52.13 -40.95
CA GLU A 839 -42.44 53.38 -40.56
C GLU A 839 -42.03 54.53 -41.48
N HIS A 840 -40.74 54.66 -41.80
CA HIS A 840 -40.25 55.71 -42.70
C HIS A 840 -40.78 55.50 -44.13
N LEU A 841 -40.83 54.27 -44.62
CA LEU A 841 -41.42 53.91 -45.92
C LEU A 841 -42.93 54.24 -45.96
N ILE A 842 -43.67 53.92 -44.90
CA ILE A 842 -45.10 54.28 -44.76
C ILE A 842 -45.28 55.79 -44.75
N TYR A 843 -44.50 56.52 -43.94
CA TYR A 843 -44.56 57.97 -43.85
C TYR A 843 -44.26 58.64 -45.20
N TRP A 844 -43.20 58.19 -45.89
CA TRP A 844 -42.82 58.68 -47.22
C TRP A 844 -43.89 58.37 -48.26
N LYS A 845 -44.42 57.14 -48.28
CA LYS A 845 -45.46 56.70 -49.24
C LYS A 845 -46.79 57.44 -49.03
N LEU A 846 -47.24 57.65 -47.79
CA LEU A 846 -48.42 58.50 -47.52
C LEU A 846 -48.18 59.96 -47.96
N ARG A 847 -46.97 60.49 -47.78
CA ARG A 847 -46.62 61.87 -48.16
C ARG A 847 -46.56 62.12 -49.68
N HIS A 848 -46.60 61.08 -50.51
CA HIS A 848 -46.70 61.19 -51.97
C HIS A 848 -48.02 60.66 -52.57
N SER A 849 -48.87 59.99 -51.78
CA SER A 849 -50.06 59.27 -52.31
C SER A 849 -51.41 59.94 -52.01
N VAL A 850 -51.47 61.20 -51.55
CA VAL A 850 -52.72 61.84 -51.08
C VAL A 850 -52.95 63.23 -51.68
N PRO A 851 -53.66 63.34 -52.82
CA PRO A 851 -54.62 64.43 -53.03
C PRO A 851 -55.85 64.24 -52.12
N LYS A 852 -56.55 65.34 -51.80
CA LYS A 852 -57.63 65.37 -50.79
C LYS A 852 -58.76 64.36 -51.07
N SER A 853 -59.06 63.45 -50.13
CA SER A 853 -60.26 62.59 -50.18
C SER A 853 -60.76 62.18 -48.78
N HIS A 854 -62.06 62.34 -48.55
CA HIS A 854 -62.71 62.34 -47.22
C HIS A 854 -62.94 60.94 -46.60
N LYS A 855 -62.40 59.86 -47.20
CA LYS A 855 -62.51 58.48 -46.67
C LYS A 855 -61.25 57.99 -45.96
N LEU A 856 -60.16 58.77 -45.96
CA LEU A 856 -58.86 58.35 -45.41
C LEU A 856 -58.69 58.67 -43.91
N ASP A 857 -59.54 59.54 -43.34
CA ASP A 857 -59.46 59.94 -41.93
C ASP A 857 -59.64 58.78 -40.94
N PHE A 858 -60.38 57.72 -41.30
CA PHE A 858 -60.55 56.55 -40.43
C PHE A 858 -59.25 55.75 -40.28
N LEU A 859 -58.50 55.56 -41.36
CA LEU A 859 -57.18 54.89 -41.33
C LEU A 859 -56.11 55.81 -40.72
N LEU A 860 -56.17 57.11 -41.01
CA LEU A 860 -55.29 58.11 -40.40
C LEU A 860 -55.55 58.29 -38.89
N ALA A 861 -56.77 58.05 -38.40
CA ALA A 861 -57.08 58.03 -36.98
C ALA A 861 -56.41 56.85 -36.26
N ILE A 862 -56.38 55.66 -36.88
CA ILE A 862 -55.68 54.48 -36.34
C ILE A 862 -54.17 54.73 -36.27
N SER A 863 -53.55 55.26 -37.34
CA SER A 863 -52.12 55.60 -37.31
C SER A 863 -51.79 56.76 -36.35
N ARG A 864 -52.69 57.75 -36.21
CA ARG A 864 -52.55 58.81 -35.18
C ARG A 864 -52.69 58.27 -33.76
N GLY A 865 -53.51 57.25 -33.53
CA GLY A 865 -53.59 56.58 -32.22
C GLY A 865 -52.26 55.95 -31.80
N ILE A 866 -51.50 55.42 -32.77
CA ILE A 866 -50.16 54.86 -32.55
C ILE A 866 -49.13 55.98 -32.36
N TYR A 867 -49.05 56.96 -33.26
CA TYR A 867 -48.13 58.12 -33.11
C TYR A 867 -48.38 58.95 -31.84
N SER A 868 -49.63 59.00 -31.35
CA SER A 868 -49.98 59.65 -30.08
C SER A 868 -49.43 58.95 -28.83
N CYS A 869 -48.84 57.75 -28.97
CA CYS A 869 -48.15 57.08 -27.87
C CYS A 869 -46.73 57.64 -27.60
N PHE A 870 -46.11 58.35 -28.56
CA PHE A 870 -44.74 58.88 -28.42
C PHE A 870 -44.65 60.38 -28.09
N ASN A 871 -45.59 61.22 -28.57
CA ASN A 871 -45.58 62.67 -28.28
C ASN A 871 -46.13 63.02 -26.88
N GLY A 872 -45.61 62.36 -25.84
CA GLY A 872 -45.89 62.62 -24.42
C GLY A 872 -44.79 63.41 -23.68
N VAL A 873 -43.66 63.70 -24.34
CA VAL A 873 -42.55 64.47 -23.75
C VAL A 873 -42.90 65.96 -23.69
N GLN A 874 -42.67 66.59 -22.55
CA GLN A 874 -43.03 67.99 -22.30
C GLN A 874 -42.20 68.96 -23.17
N THR A 875 -42.86 69.77 -23.99
CA THR A 875 -42.22 70.90 -24.67
C THR A 875 -41.99 72.05 -23.69
N LEU A 876 -40.75 72.22 -23.24
CA LEU A 876 -40.36 73.28 -22.30
C LEU A 876 -40.48 74.67 -22.96
N SER A 877 -41.45 75.49 -22.52
CA SER A 877 -41.63 76.85 -23.05
C SER A 877 -40.75 77.88 -22.31
N SER A 878 -39.84 78.52 -23.05
CA SER A 878 -38.94 79.58 -22.59
C SER A 878 -39.66 80.94 -22.34
N PRO A 879 -39.03 81.99 -21.76
CA PRO A 879 -39.62 82.67 -20.61
C PRO A 879 -40.32 84.01 -20.91
N GLY A 880 -41.42 84.27 -20.20
CA GLY A 880 -42.08 85.57 -20.09
C GLY A 880 -41.83 86.23 -18.72
N ARG A 881 -41.74 87.56 -18.68
CA ARG A 881 -41.30 88.34 -17.50
C ARG A 881 -42.46 88.68 -16.55
N ALA A 882 -42.22 88.67 -15.24
CA ALA A 882 -43.21 88.89 -14.18
C ALA A 882 -43.75 90.35 -14.13
N PRO A 883 -44.84 90.59 -13.37
CA PRO A 883 -44.60 91.15 -12.04
C PRO A 883 -45.54 90.68 -10.89
N ARG A 884 -44.89 90.12 -9.85
CA ARG A 884 -45.15 90.33 -8.39
C ARG A 884 -46.51 89.88 -7.78
N PRO A 885 -46.57 89.71 -6.43
CA PRO A 885 -47.34 88.62 -5.82
C PRO A 885 -48.56 89.08 -5.02
N ASP A 886 -49.34 88.10 -4.54
CA ASP A 886 -49.77 88.14 -3.13
C ASP A 886 -49.93 86.73 -2.51
N VAL A 887 -50.10 86.68 -1.19
CA VAL A 887 -49.88 85.48 -0.33
C VAL A 887 -51.11 84.55 -0.22
N THR A 888 -50.92 83.22 -0.40
CA THR A 888 -51.43 82.11 0.48
C THR A 888 -51.36 80.71 -0.18
N ALA A 889 -50.26 79.96 0.00
CA ALA A 889 -50.16 78.55 -0.48
C ALA A 889 -49.08 77.67 0.22
N SER A 890 -48.80 77.87 1.52
CA SER A 890 -47.62 77.30 2.20
C SER A 890 -47.73 75.83 2.66
N SER A 891 -48.86 75.14 2.43
CA SER A 891 -49.17 73.84 3.06
C SER A 891 -48.61 72.60 2.34
N ALA A 892 -48.42 72.63 1.02
CA ALA A 892 -48.08 71.42 0.25
C ALA A 892 -46.58 71.03 0.34
N GLN A 893 -45.67 72.00 0.18
CA GLN A 893 -44.22 71.73 0.13
C GLN A 893 -43.64 71.31 1.49
N ALA A 894 -44.22 71.80 2.60
CA ALA A 894 -43.79 71.47 3.95
C ALA A 894 -43.91 69.97 4.28
N ASN A 895 -44.92 69.28 3.73
CA ASN A 895 -45.16 67.86 3.99
C ASN A 895 -44.19 66.95 3.23
N VAL A 896 -43.85 67.30 1.98
CA VAL A 896 -42.85 66.56 1.18
C VAL A 896 -41.45 66.73 1.78
N LEU A 897 -41.10 67.95 2.23
CA LEU A 897 -39.83 68.19 2.91
C LEU A 897 -39.73 67.39 4.22
N LYS A 898 -40.81 67.34 5.03
CA LYS A 898 -40.86 66.51 6.24
C LYS A 898 -40.73 65.01 5.96
N MET A 899 -41.35 64.48 4.91
CA MET A 899 -41.15 63.08 4.51
C MET A 899 -39.69 62.80 4.09
N LEU A 900 -39.09 63.70 3.29
CA LEU A 900 -37.69 63.55 2.88
C LEU A 900 -36.70 63.70 4.05
N GLN A 901 -37.00 64.57 5.03
CA GLN A 901 -36.21 64.67 6.26
C GLN A 901 -36.37 63.44 7.15
N ALA A 902 -37.59 62.91 7.34
CA ALA A 902 -37.81 61.68 8.09
C ALA A 902 -37.15 60.46 7.44
N ALA A 903 -37.20 60.34 6.10
CA ALA A 903 -36.47 59.33 5.36
C ALA A 903 -34.94 59.49 5.51
N LYS A 904 -34.44 60.73 5.46
CA LYS A 904 -33.02 61.03 5.67
C LYS A 904 -32.57 60.72 7.11
N GLU A 905 -33.39 61.00 8.13
CA GLU A 905 -33.09 60.66 9.52
C GLU A 905 -33.13 59.14 9.77
N MET A 906 -34.03 58.39 9.14
CA MET A 906 -33.99 56.91 9.18
C MET A 906 -32.71 56.36 8.52
N VAL A 907 -32.26 56.94 7.40
CA VAL A 907 -31.00 56.55 6.74
C VAL A 907 -29.75 57.03 7.50
N GLN A 908 -29.84 58.10 8.29
CA GLN A 908 -28.73 58.56 9.15
C GLN A 908 -28.69 57.87 10.52
N THR A 909 -29.80 57.31 11.01
CA THR A 909 -29.84 56.52 12.27
C THR A 909 -29.49 55.05 12.06
N ALA A 910 -29.77 54.49 10.87
CA ALA A 910 -29.20 53.22 10.43
C ALA A 910 -27.75 53.42 9.93
N SER A 911 -26.77 53.37 10.85
CA SER A 911 -25.36 53.75 10.65
C SER A 911 -24.51 52.77 9.80
N VAL A 912 -25.06 52.25 8.70
CA VAL A 912 -24.45 51.25 7.80
C VAL A 912 -23.09 51.69 7.24
N GLY A 913 -22.84 53.00 7.09
CA GLY A 913 -21.54 53.54 6.66
C GLY A 913 -20.37 53.06 7.53
N GLY A 914 -20.54 53.05 8.86
CA GLY A 914 -19.51 52.54 9.78
C GLY A 914 -19.31 51.03 9.65
N SER A 915 -20.38 50.27 9.45
CA SER A 915 -20.30 48.81 9.32
C SER A 915 -19.61 48.37 8.03
N LEU A 916 -19.78 49.09 6.91
CA LEU A 916 -19.11 48.72 5.66
C LEU A 916 -17.61 49.04 5.71
N GLU A 917 -17.23 50.19 6.27
CA GLU A 917 -15.83 50.61 6.35
C GLU A 917 -15.06 49.80 7.42
N GLN A 918 -15.73 49.36 8.50
CA GLN A 918 -15.18 48.46 9.50
C GLN A 918 -15.18 46.98 9.04
N ALA A 919 -16.12 46.56 8.19
CA ALA A 919 -16.05 45.27 7.49
C ALA A 919 -14.93 45.25 6.45
N THR A 920 -14.76 46.34 5.67
CA THR A 920 -13.66 46.45 4.70
C THR A 920 -12.30 46.42 5.42
N ARG A 921 -12.15 47.13 6.55
CA ARG A 921 -10.93 47.04 7.37
C ARG A 921 -10.68 45.67 7.99
N THR A 922 -11.70 44.96 8.48
CA THR A 922 -11.51 43.60 8.99
C THR A 922 -11.20 42.59 7.88
N ILE A 923 -11.69 42.83 6.66
CA ILE A 923 -11.32 42.06 5.46
C ILE A 923 -9.90 42.44 4.98
N GLU A 924 -9.48 43.70 5.07
CA GLU A 924 -8.10 44.12 4.81
C GLU A 924 -7.13 43.54 5.85
N ASP A 925 -7.47 43.55 7.14
CA ASP A 925 -6.68 42.90 8.21
C ASP A 925 -6.62 41.37 8.02
N TRP A 926 -7.72 40.73 7.57
CA TRP A 926 -7.70 39.32 7.18
C TRP A 926 -6.85 39.07 5.92
N SER A 927 -6.89 39.97 4.93
CA SER A 927 -6.05 39.84 3.73
C SER A 927 -4.57 39.98 4.08
N ASN A 928 -4.19 40.96 4.91
CA ASN A 928 -2.83 41.15 5.42
C ASN A 928 -2.38 39.97 6.31
N HIS A 929 -3.26 39.38 7.12
CA HIS A 929 -2.95 38.12 7.82
C HIS A 929 -2.80 36.94 6.84
N SER A 930 -3.62 36.88 5.79
CA SER A 930 -3.56 35.81 4.78
C SER A 930 -2.29 35.90 3.94
N GLU A 931 -1.82 37.09 3.55
CA GLU A 931 -0.55 37.28 2.86
C GLU A 931 0.64 36.96 3.79
N ARG A 932 0.53 37.24 5.10
CA ARG A 932 1.54 36.87 6.10
C ARG A 932 1.58 35.36 6.39
N LEU A 933 0.48 34.64 6.19
CA LEU A 933 0.41 33.18 6.25
C LEU A 933 0.84 32.51 4.93
N GLN A 934 0.45 33.07 3.77
CA GLN A 934 0.80 32.55 2.44
C GLN A 934 2.27 32.81 2.08
N THR A 935 2.91 33.83 2.65
CA THR A 935 4.38 33.98 2.63
C THR A 935 5.12 32.97 3.52
N THR A 936 4.41 32.15 4.30
CA THR A 936 5.00 31.08 5.13
C THR A 936 4.81 29.67 4.54
N PHE A 937 3.96 29.49 3.52
CA PHE A 937 3.72 28.18 2.86
C PHE A 937 3.92 28.21 1.34
N SER A 938 5.12 28.60 0.93
CA SER A 938 5.68 28.19 -0.37
C SER A 938 6.50 26.91 -0.17
N LEU A 939 6.01 25.77 -0.65
CA LEU A 939 6.70 24.49 -0.54
C LEU A 939 6.92 23.85 -1.91
N ARG A 940 8.04 24.22 -2.53
CA ARG A 940 8.65 23.46 -3.64
C ARG A 940 9.14 22.11 -3.12
N THR A 941 8.83 21.05 -3.85
CA THR A 941 9.63 19.81 -3.87
C THR A 941 10.92 20.04 -4.70
N PRO A 942 11.91 19.12 -4.80
CA PRO A 942 11.99 17.75 -4.26
C PRO A 942 13.36 17.36 -3.60
N GLN A 943 13.54 16.05 -3.38
CA GLN A 943 14.79 15.26 -3.29
C GLN A 943 15.47 15.00 -1.92
N LEU A 944 16.01 13.78 -1.82
CA LEU A 944 17.07 13.36 -0.90
C LEU A 944 18.44 13.80 -1.46
N VAL A 945 19.45 13.99 -0.61
CA VAL A 945 20.67 13.12 -0.57
C VAL A 945 21.59 13.47 0.62
N VAL A 946 22.33 12.46 1.07
CA VAL A 946 23.27 12.36 2.20
C VAL A 946 24.54 13.22 2.07
N GLN A 947 24.96 13.91 3.14
CA GLN A 947 26.31 13.88 3.81
C GLN A 947 26.30 14.90 4.98
N ASN A 948 26.62 14.60 6.25
CA ASN A 948 27.81 14.03 6.89
C ASN A 948 29.11 14.87 6.79
N SER A 949 29.38 15.72 7.79
CA SER A 949 30.75 16.03 8.29
C SER A 949 30.77 16.90 9.57
N THR A 950 31.48 16.43 10.60
CA THR A 950 32.40 17.16 11.53
C THR A 950 32.22 18.66 11.88
N GLY A 951 32.51 19.03 13.14
CA GLY A 951 33.58 20.05 13.36
C GLY A 951 33.39 21.21 14.34
N ALA A 952 33.44 20.92 15.65
CA ALA A 952 34.14 21.69 16.72
C ALA A 952 33.83 23.18 17.07
N HIS A 953 34.11 23.51 18.34
CA HIS A 953 34.36 24.85 18.93
C HIS A 953 33.18 25.86 19.06
N ARG A 954 33.09 26.69 20.11
CA ARG A 954 33.58 26.59 21.51
C ARG A 954 32.84 27.60 22.44
N GLU A 955 32.75 27.25 23.72
CA GLU A 955 32.72 28.07 24.97
C GLU A 955 33.04 29.59 24.91
N PRO A 956 32.78 30.40 25.99
CA PRO A 956 31.77 30.39 27.09
C PRO A 956 31.24 31.87 27.32
N PRO A 957 30.98 32.47 28.52
CA PRO A 957 30.82 31.98 29.92
C PRO A 957 29.68 32.61 30.80
N SER A 958 29.58 32.08 32.04
CA SER A 958 29.22 32.76 33.32
C SER A 958 27.76 33.21 33.60
N SER A 959 27.22 33.12 34.83
CA SER A 959 27.74 32.48 36.08
C SER A 959 26.72 32.34 37.24
N LEU A 960 26.91 31.28 38.03
CA LEU A 960 26.74 31.13 39.50
C LEU A 960 25.36 30.90 40.20
N HIS A 961 25.49 30.10 41.27
CA HIS A 961 24.56 29.65 42.34
C HIS A 961 24.62 30.63 43.57
N PRO A 962 24.01 30.43 44.78
CA PRO A 962 23.46 29.20 45.42
C PRO A 962 22.13 29.36 46.23
N ALA A 963 21.88 28.48 47.21
CA ALA A 963 20.60 28.30 47.94
C ALA A 963 20.75 27.97 49.46
N ASP A 964 19.72 28.25 50.28
CA ASP A 964 19.35 27.66 51.60
C ASP A 964 18.16 28.48 52.23
N ARG A 965 17.32 28.06 53.21
CA ARG A 965 16.85 26.76 53.74
C ARG A 965 15.62 26.96 54.67
N LEU A 966 14.91 25.86 55.04
CA LEU A 966 13.81 25.75 56.05
C LEU A 966 12.51 26.55 55.75
N GLY A 967 11.31 26.22 56.26
CA GLY A 967 10.85 24.94 56.85
C GLY A 967 9.88 25.04 58.06
N ARG A 968 8.53 25.10 57.88
CA ARG A 968 7.55 24.79 58.97
C ARG A 968 6.09 24.47 58.56
N ALA A 969 5.82 23.16 58.42
CA ALA A 969 4.70 22.34 58.91
C ALA A 969 3.27 22.87 59.33
N TYR A 970 2.27 22.06 58.89
CA TYR A 970 0.99 21.62 59.53
C TYR A 970 -0.36 22.36 59.45
N ALA A 971 -1.42 21.52 59.29
CA ALA A 971 -2.86 21.69 59.58
C ALA A 971 -3.74 22.49 58.57
N ALA A 972 -4.99 22.10 58.23
CA ALA A 972 -5.79 20.91 58.62
C ALA A 972 -6.96 20.57 57.63
N LYS A 973 -7.58 19.40 57.87
CA LYS A 973 -8.93 18.92 57.47
C LYS A 973 -9.20 18.48 56.01
N GLY A 974 -9.45 17.17 55.89
CA GLY A 974 -10.55 16.58 55.11
C GLY A 974 -11.09 15.34 55.86
N ALA A 975 -12.37 14.96 55.69
CA ALA A 975 -12.95 13.71 56.24
C ALA A 975 -14.28 13.33 55.53
N PRO A 976 -14.57 12.03 55.27
CA PRO A 976 -15.80 11.53 54.62
C PRO A 976 -16.61 10.54 55.53
N LEU A 977 -17.53 9.74 54.94
CA LEU A 977 -18.04 8.40 55.37
C LEU A 977 -19.08 7.91 54.32
N GLY A 978 -19.41 6.62 54.09
CA GLY A 978 -18.94 5.32 54.63
C GLY A 978 -19.50 4.09 53.84
N LEU A 979 -19.12 2.86 54.21
CA LEU A 979 -19.39 1.54 53.57
C LEU A 979 -20.05 0.55 54.60
N PRO A 980 -20.32 -0.77 54.35
CA PRO A 980 -20.73 -1.57 53.16
C PRO A 980 -21.96 -2.50 53.46
N LEU A 981 -22.31 -3.50 52.59
CA LEU A 981 -22.81 -4.90 52.87
C LEU A 981 -23.37 -5.62 51.57
N PRO A 982 -23.78 -6.93 51.55
CA PRO A 982 -23.65 -7.81 50.35
C PRO A 982 -24.94 -8.28 49.62
N GLN A 983 -24.77 -9.23 48.67
CA GLN A 983 -25.76 -9.87 47.77
C GLN A 983 -26.88 -10.67 48.49
N PRO A 984 -28.03 -10.94 47.81
CA PRO A 984 -28.23 -12.22 47.13
C PRO A 984 -29.00 -12.15 45.77
N ILE A 985 -29.36 -13.31 45.21
CA ILE A 985 -29.93 -13.52 43.86
C ILE A 985 -31.19 -14.42 43.98
N PRO A 986 -32.37 -14.07 43.40
CA PRO A 986 -32.94 -14.94 42.34
C PRO A 986 -33.94 -14.31 41.31
N VAL A 987 -33.77 -14.66 40.03
CA VAL A 987 -34.79 -15.23 39.09
C VAL A 987 -35.98 -14.39 38.54
N ASP A 988 -36.23 -14.53 37.23
CA ASP A 988 -37.44 -14.12 36.47
C ASP A 988 -38.74 -14.88 36.83
N SER A 989 -39.92 -14.29 36.58
CA SER A 989 -40.98 -14.87 35.69
C SER A 989 -42.43 -14.40 35.97
N ARG A 990 -43.14 -13.97 34.90
CA ARG A 990 -44.61 -14.07 34.69
C ARG A 990 -45.49 -13.19 35.63
N LEU A 991 -46.74 -12.80 35.31
CA LEU A 991 -47.63 -12.96 34.13
C LEU A 991 -48.59 -11.73 34.00
N HIS A 992 -49.52 -11.74 33.02
CA HIS A 992 -50.67 -10.85 32.69
C HIS A 992 -51.18 -9.79 33.73
N GLY A 993 -51.82 -8.68 33.31
CA GLY A 993 -52.21 -8.18 31.97
C GLY A 993 -53.36 -7.16 32.03
N GLU A 994 -53.74 -6.58 30.87
CA GLU A 994 -54.94 -5.71 30.64
C GLU A 994 -54.97 -4.35 31.40
N GLU A 995 -55.68 -3.28 30.97
CA GLU A 995 -56.70 -3.09 29.91
C GLU A 995 -56.78 -1.59 29.42
N ASN A 996 -57.18 -1.37 28.14
CA ASN A 996 -57.78 -0.14 27.52
C ASN A 996 -57.07 1.26 27.64
N TRP A 997 -57.18 2.26 26.74
CA TRP A 997 -58.24 2.64 25.76
C TRP A 997 -57.69 3.19 24.40
N ARG A 998 -58.59 3.39 23.42
CA ARG A 998 -58.39 4.04 22.08
C ARG A 998 -58.64 5.56 22.17
N GLY A 999 -58.43 6.44 21.17
CA GLY A 999 -57.99 6.38 19.75
C GLY A 999 -57.57 7.81 19.32
N GLU A 1000 -57.37 8.22 18.06
CA GLU A 1000 -57.65 7.66 16.72
C GLU A 1000 -56.70 8.25 15.65
N ASN A 1001 -56.44 7.49 14.57
CA ASN A 1001 -56.32 7.87 13.12
C ASN A 1001 -55.38 9.04 12.67
N GLU A 1002 -54.73 9.03 11.48
CA GLU A 1002 -54.75 8.13 10.32
C GLU A 1002 -53.34 7.73 9.84
N HIS A 1003 -53.23 6.51 9.31
CA HIS A 1003 -52.27 6.01 8.31
C HIS A 1003 -53.01 4.87 7.55
N PRO A 1004 -52.55 4.49 6.34
CA PRO A 1004 -52.11 3.09 6.23
C PRO A 1004 -50.85 2.88 5.38
N ARG A 1005 -50.28 1.68 5.53
CA ARG A 1005 -49.07 1.18 4.86
C ARG A 1005 -49.38 -0.17 4.17
N LEU A 1006 -48.51 -0.55 3.22
CA LEU A 1006 -47.94 -1.90 3.04
C LEU A 1006 -48.74 -3.09 2.45
N LEU A 1007 -47.94 -4.06 1.97
CA LEU A 1007 -48.12 -5.53 1.89
C LEU A 1007 -48.96 -6.19 0.75
N HIS A 1008 -48.23 -6.74 -0.23
CA HIS A 1008 -48.01 -8.19 -0.50
C HIS A 1008 -48.81 -9.26 0.30
N PRO A 1009 -48.91 -10.55 -0.17
CA PRO A 1009 -48.62 -11.13 -1.51
C PRO A 1009 -49.57 -12.27 -1.99
N LEU A 1010 -49.14 -12.99 -3.05
CA LEU A 1010 -49.36 -14.43 -3.36
C LEU A 1010 -50.57 -14.94 -4.22
N LYS A 1011 -50.21 -15.97 -5.02
CA LYS A 1011 -50.99 -17.07 -5.68
C LYS A 1011 -51.59 -16.93 -7.12
N PHE A 1012 -51.13 -17.89 -7.94
CA PHE A 1012 -51.84 -18.71 -8.94
C PHE A 1012 -52.41 -18.12 -10.26
N ARG A 1013 -51.71 -18.46 -11.35
CA ARG A 1013 -52.16 -19.37 -12.43
C ARG A 1013 -53.63 -19.28 -12.87
N GLY A 1014 -53.86 -18.67 -14.04
CA GLY A 1014 -55.06 -18.85 -14.87
C GLY A 1014 -54.80 -18.30 -16.28
N GLY A 1015 -55.33 -18.96 -17.32
CA GLY A 1015 -55.20 -18.47 -18.70
C GLY A 1015 -56.06 -19.25 -19.70
N GLY A 1016 -56.56 -18.54 -20.71
CA GLY A 1016 -57.33 -19.07 -21.83
C GLY A 1016 -58.84 -18.80 -21.78
N VAL A 1017 -59.42 -18.52 -22.96
CA VAL A 1017 -60.86 -18.27 -23.25
C VAL A 1017 -61.40 -16.94 -22.66
N GLY A 1018 -62.19 -16.13 -23.37
CA GLY A 1018 -62.61 -16.17 -24.79
C GLY A 1018 -63.71 -15.13 -25.07
N ASP A 1019 -63.92 -14.84 -26.36
CA ASP A 1019 -65.01 -14.01 -26.93
C ASP A 1019 -65.04 -12.50 -26.51
N GLU A 1020 -65.60 -11.56 -27.28
CA GLU A 1020 -66.26 -11.61 -28.60
C GLU A 1020 -65.87 -10.39 -29.48
N ALA A 1021 -66.41 -10.26 -30.69
CA ALA A 1021 -65.86 -9.42 -31.78
C ALA A 1021 -66.70 -8.18 -32.16
N LEU A 1022 -66.09 -7.26 -32.92
CA LEU A 1022 -66.81 -6.35 -33.85
C LEU A 1022 -65.87 -5.78 -34.95
N THR A 1023 -66.13 -6.18 -36.21
CA THR A 1023 -65.99 -5.44 -37.49
C THR A 1023 -64.83 -4.43 -37.69
N ASN A 1024 -64.05 -4.47 -38.78
CA ASN A 1024 -64.53 -4.57 -40.17
C ASN A 1024 -63.51 -5.14 -41.17
N PHE A 1025 -64.06 -5.74 -42.23
CA PHE A 1025 -63.40 -6.16 -43.48
C PHE A 1025 -63.92 -5.21 -44.63
N PRO A 1026 -63.58 -5.32 -45.95
CA PRO A 1026 -63.37 -6.59 -46.65
C PRO A 1026 -62.43 -6.67 -47.90
N HIS A 1027 -62.13 -7.92 -48.28
CA HIS A 1027 -61.91 -8.42 -49.66
C HIS A 1027 -60.59 -8.02 -50.41
N LEU A 1028 -60.01 -8.85 -51.31
CA LEU A 1028 -60.39 -10.19 -51.83
C LEU A 1028 -59.14 -10.99 -52.32
N LEU A 1029 -58.91 -12.22 -51.81
CA LEU A 1029 -58.36 -13.45 -52.49
C LEU A 1029 -57.02 -13.38 -53.30
N VAL A 1030 -56.26 -14.45 -53.66
CA VAL A 1030 -56.42 -15.91 -53.50
C VAL A 1030 -55.09 -16.72 -53.50
N LYS A 1031 -55.03 -17.77 -52.63
CA LYS A 1031 -54.39 -19.11 -52.74
C LYS A 1031 -52.90 -19.39 -53.16
N THR A 1032 -52.36 -20.36 -52.39
CA THR A 1032 -51.56 -21.57 -52.74
C THR A 1032 -50.08 -21.52 -53.16
N SER A 1033 -49.27 -22.24 -52.36
CA SER A 1033 -48.05 -22.98 -52.74
C SER A 1033 -48.36 -24.08 -53.79
N PRO A 1034 -47.42 -24.55 -54.65
CA PRO A 1034 -46.23 -25.29 -54.21
C PRO A 1034 -44.90 -24.83 -54.86
N GLY A 1035 -43.78 -25.45 -54.48
CA GLY A 1035 -42.45 -25.20 -55.07
C GLY A 1035 -42.08 -26.17 -56.19
N GLY A 1036 -40.95 -25.92 -56.87
CA GLY A 1036 -40.38 -26.83 -57.86
C GLY A 1036 -39.38 -26.20 -58.85
N ASP A 1037 -38.09 -26.32 -58.52
CA ASP A 1037 -36.99 -26.73 -59.42
C ASP A 1037 -36.47 -25.81 -60.58
N TYR A 1038 -35.17 -25.97 -60.88
CA TYR A 1038 -34.33 -25.33 -61.95
C TYR A 1038 -34.15 -23.78 -61.94
N GLY A 1039 -32.99 -23.22 -62.33
CA GLY A 1039 -31.73 -23.88 -62.71
C GLY A 1039 -30.54 -22.92 -62.96
N GLU A 1040 -29.34 -23.47 -62.70
CA GLU A 1040 -27.99 -23.24 -63.28
C GLU A 1040 -27.52 -21.89 -63.90
N GLN A 1041 -26.35 -21.44 -63.43
CA GLN A 1041 -25.09 -21.39 -64.22
C GLN A 1041 -23.87 -21.39 -63.25
N MET A 1042 -23.00 -22.41 -63.27
CA MET A 1042 -21.67 -22.45 -63.95
C MET A 1042 -20.58 -21.53 -63.34
N LEU A 1043 -19.27 -21.81 -63.20
CA LEU A 1043 -18.29 -22.94 -63.27
C LEU A 1043 -16.97 -22.36 -62.63
N VAL A 1044 -15.88 -23.00 -62.17
CA VAL A 1044 -15.36 -24.39 -61.94
C VAL A 1044 -14.25 -24.25 -60.83
N GLY A 1045 -13.67 -25.25 -60.15
CA GLY A 1045 -13.77 -26.72 -60.25
C GLY A 1045 -12.96 -27.47 -59.17
N ASN A 1046 -12.63 -28.74 -59.46
CA ASN A 1046 -12.17 -29.81 -58.55
C ASN A 1046 -10.71 -29.64 -58.00
N HIS A 1047 -10.19 -30.38 -57.00
CA HIS A 1047 -10.27 -31.84 -56.76
C HIS A 1047 -9.95 -32.33 -55.32
N ILE A 1048 -10.68 -33.39 -54.89
CA ILE A 1048 -10.25 -34.59 -54.10
C ILE A 1048 -9.74 -34.35 -52.64
N GLY A 1049 -10.15 -35.13 -51.63
CA GLY A 1049 -10.94 -36.37 -51.61
C GLY A 1049 -11.58 -36.71 -50.25
N ALA A 1050 -12.27 -37.84 -50.16
CA ALA A 1050 -13.25 -38.17 -49.11
C ALA A 1050 -12.75 -39.18 -48.02
N PRO A 1051 -13.42 -39.29 -46.84
CA PRO A 1051 -12.92 -40.03 -45.67
C PRO A 1051 -13.56 -41.42 -45.45
N LEU A 1052 -13.02 -42.21 -44.50
CA LEU A 1052 -13.62 -43.44 -43.96
C LEU A 1052 -13.40 -43.58 -42.42
N PRO A 1053 -14.21 -44.40 -41.70
CA PRO A 1053 -14.36 -44.38 -40.23
C PRO A 1053 -13.51 -45.44 -39.46
N PRO A 1054 -13.51 -45.43 -38.10
CA PRO A 1054 -12.55 -46.18 -37.28
C PRO A 1054 -13.06 -47.53 -36.69
N PRO A 1055 -12.15 -48.42 -36.23
CA PRO A 1055 -12.48 -49.59 -35.42
C PRO A 1055 -11.86 -49.61 -33.99
N THR A 1056 -12.71 -49.91 -33.00
CA THR A 1056 -12.52 -50.72 -31.76
C THR A 1056 -11.16 -50.91 -31.05
N SER A 1057 -11.19 -50.84 -29.70
CA SER A 1057 -10.12 -51.27 -28.76
C SER A 1057 -10.00 -52.80 -28.59
N PRO A 1058 -8.90 -53.30 -27.97
CA PRO A 1058 -9.05 -54.01 -26.68
C PRO A 1058 -7.84 -54.00 -25.69
N ARG A 1059 -8.16 -54.19 -24.39
CA ARG A 1059 -7.46 -54.94 -23.30
C ARG A 1059 -5.96 -54.76 -22.94
N ASP A 1060 -5.76 -54.27 -21.71
CA ASP A 1060 -5.17 -54.95 -20.52
C ASP A 1060 -3.76 -55.62 -20.48
N LEU A 1061 -2.98 -55.22 -19.45
CA LEU A 1061 -1.88 -55.94 -18.72
C LEU A 1061 -0.52 -56.15 -19.43
N PRO A 1062 0.60 -56.37 -18.69
CA PRO A 1062 1.06 -55.81 -17.39
C PRO A 1062 2.53 -55.25 -17.48
N PRO A 1063 3.21 -54.78 -16.40
CA PRO A 1063 4.47 -54.01 -16.51
C PRO A 1063 5.77 -54.86 -16.50
N PRO A 1064 6.92 -54.20 -16.71
CA PRO A 1064 7.90 -54.02 -15.63
C PRO A 1064 8.06 -52.56 -15.16
#